data_AF-A0A6S7GRB2-F1
#
_entry.id   AF-A0A6S7GRB2-F1
#
_cell.length_a   1.000
_cell.length_b   1.000
_cell.length_c   1.000
_cell.angle_alpha   90.00
_cell.angle_beta   90.00
_cell.angle_gamma   90.00
#
_symmetry.space_group_name_H-M   'P 1'
#
loop_
_entity.id
_entity.type
_entity.pdbx_description
1 polymer ?
#
loop_
_entity_poly.entity_id
_entity_poly.type
_entity_poly.pdbx_seq_one_letter_code
_entity_poly.pdbx_strand_id
1 'polypeptide(L)'
;MRVEKCEIQGNKNSEEIKLLEKKCTTELSRVYIKEEEKIPYVFTAPPRNRYFAGRTKEIQELKRILKVEGTSNVRVAAVCGLCGIGKTSLVSEYAHQMKDFYKGGVYWFSAEDDKILEKTMNDIALKLKAILGSFDLTLSNTMRNVGTTNDPSLIVLDCLDELDLSSNMRRFLSFPSQENFFGHFVVLTRRNPIRLFNEVSVFEDDSCLQLECFQPADAKQFLFSRSKVVRDENVENDAECLCDELGRLPLALEQAGAYIQIRRCNFSTYLKQYKTERLRLLKRQRARAAGNDSSERLAVHTTWLINTEFIKKSPDGQAAVRFMNACSFLNGNEIEEELINVGTPEVEDVEYRKCVLSPLGCREVLNLLSDFSLFTYVGGHSVCTHRLVQELVWESLTPESKAESFIDAVRMLSYAFSKCFSPSNLVNSDENNGEEQNIAICDLPKSPSHFYMWSKFCMHGHHLCRNMENLLVTLGSVCQDSVWFPETAKILYECAVHLSANHKQEKAKRILNFAYRILDWFPLLAGYETVAENVSNNSLFPLFTPLPKCIQIVIKRCCMPPFVSLQRLTEKPGGLDLDKLKESIEKLKLDGNKRFKDGRYKEALDAYSSAIDLAQECNNAFNPLLLTNRASVYIKLKQYEDALKDANNYITRRPDCWKGYARKAPALDGLNEKVSAEIAAALAFYHNRAVFSGFPPFKESFFDLQKRIFVCDTVDQLQKAIFSHEVETGVLKILVLGSEEYILNSNTLVEPWNHCILVGTKKICSVSLKSDNVISLSKCMLTNLSFHLINSQLVCLLGSFVKILNCDFTSYHGDDIMPVVATMGDLSAEQCNFTGSNDAGLECVEPRSKTSKCVVMNCDIDHNGYSGIGMVHSKNVTLIRNSLFGNEIGIFMFNSEASIRENNIFDNDLWGIWSQSNSWCSMWMNKVFRNKAGGVRVGFRAAGKEFPPSVFELNKICDNIGPGFVENVNSFEVHPWALGKNENLMKSYFESPNSLKSARFQDNEEHNNKENENVGKLNLSVPYCSNCRLECTSKICKKCFTTAYCGKKCKRNHRSKHDTICKVLREKSSYLITSMKRVEYDITQEVEGSKEIGPNDSVRRPRKGRRFDVKVHTSSINRGRIIQSRAVRPQSSTSREI
;
A
#
# COMPACT_ATOMS: atom_id res chain seq x y z
N MET A 1 1.43 17.29 71.82
CA MET A 1 2.85 17.17 71.40
C MET A 1 3.14 16.25 70.21
N ARG A 2 2.94 14.92 70.23
CA ARG A 2 3.23 14.07 69.03
C ARG A 2 2.19 14.19 67.91
N VAL A 3 0.92 14.36 68.26
CA VAL A 3 -0.18 14.46 67.27
C VAL A 3 -0.22 15.83 66.59
N GLU A 4 -0.09 16.92 67.36
CA GLU A 4 0.00 18.28 66.78
C GLU A 4 1.20 18.45 65.84
N LYS A 5 2.36 17.84 66.14
CA LYS A 5 3.51 17.87 65.22
C LYS A 5 3.20 17.14 63.92
N CYS A 6 2.45 16.04 63.95
CA CYS A 6 2.04 15.33 62.74
C CYS A 6 0.97 16.09 61.94
N GLU A 7 0.05 16.78 62.59
CA GLU A 7 -0.97 17.61 61.90
C GLU A 7 -0.36 18.87 61.28
N ILE A 8 0.58 19.53 61.97
CA ILE A 8 1.31 20.68 61.43
C ILE A 8 2.19 20.24 60.25
N GLN A 9 2.83 19.07 60.33
CA GLN A 9 3.61 18.52 59.22
C GLN A 9 2.71 18.08 58.05
N GLY A 10 1.54 17.52 58.32
CA GLY A 10 0.54 17.14 57.33
C GLY A 10 -0.03 18.33 56.57
N ASN A 11 -0.32 19.43 57.26
CA ASN A 11 -0.81 20.66 56.64
C ASN A 11 0.28 21.36 55.82
N LYS A 12 1.52 21.43 56.32
CA LYS A 12 2.64 21.95 55.52
C LYS A 12 2.91 21.13 54.27
N ASN A 13 2.86 19.80 54.38
CA ASN A 13 3.02 18.90 53.23
C ASN A 13 1.84 19.04 52.24
N SER A 14 0.62 19.27 52.72
CA SER A 14 -0.54 19.51 51.84
C SER A 14 -0.44 20.82 51.07
N GLU A 15 0.06 21.89 51.69
CA GLU A 15 0.32 23.16 51.01
C GLU A 15 1.48 23.06 50.02
N GLU A 16 2.57 22.36 50.36
CA GLU A 16 3.66 22.08 49.42
C GLU A 16 3.21 21.21 48.24
N ILE A 17 2.39 20.18 48.48
CA ILE A 17 1.81 19.35 47.42
C ILE A 17 0.90 20.18 46.52
N LYS A 18 0.06 21.07 47.06
CA LYS A 18 -0.77 21.97 46.24
C LYS A 18 0.08 22.97 45.45
N LEU A 19 1.18 23.47 46.02
CA LEU A 19 2.11 24.37 45.33
C LEU A 19 2.88 23.64 44.23
N LEU A 20 3.25 22.37 44.46
CA LEU A 20 3.89 21.49 43.49
C LEU A 20 2.92 21.04 42.39
N GLU A 21 1.66 20.74 42.71
CA GLU A 21 0.60 20.45 41.73
C GLU A 21 0.32 21.68 40.87
N LYS A 22 0.31 22.89 41.44
CA LYS A 22 0.15 24.14 40.70
C LYS A 22 1.36 24.44 39.81
N LYS A 23 2.58 24.18 40.29
CA LYS A 23 3.81 24.27 39.47
C LYS A 23 3.83 23.19 38.37
N CYS A 24 3.46 21.96 38.69
CA CYS A 24 3.34 20.85 37.73
C CYS A 24 2.27 21.14 36.69
N THR A 25 1.11 21.70 37.03
CA THR A 25 0.08 22.07 36.04
C THR A 25 0.52 23.26 35.19
N THR A 26 1.30 24.19 35.73
CA THR A 26 1.86 25.33 34.97
C THR A 26 3.01 24.90 34.04
N GLU A 27 3.83 23.92 34.45
CA GLU A 27 4.88 23.33 33.62
C GLU A 27 4.31 22.28 32.64
N LEU A 28 3.30 21.49 33.03
CA LEU A 28 2.57 20.58 32.14
C LEU A 28 1.78 21.34 31.08
N SER A 29 1.25 22.53 31.35
CA SER A 29 0.64 23.38 30.32
C SER A 29 1.66 24.06 29.39
N ARG A 30 2.94 24.14 29.80
CA ARG A 30 4.06 24.54 28.92
C ARG A 30 4.61 23.37 28.09
N VAL A 31 4.54 22.14 28.62
CA VAL A 31 5.01 20.91 27.94
C VAL A 31 3.92 20.28 27.05
N TYR A 32 2.64 20.41 27.41
CA TYR A 32 1.48 20.11 26.55
C TYR A 32 0.97 21.39 25.87
N ILE A 33 1.82 22.02 25.07
CA ILE A 33 1.31 22.53 23.81
C ILE A 33 1.15 21.27 22.95
N LYS A 34 -0.07 20.71 22.91
CA LYS A 34 -0.50 20.02 21.69
C LYS A 34 -0.28 21.04 20.59
N GLU A 35 0.81 20.91 19.83
CA GLU A 35 0.66 21.18 18.42
C GLU A 35 -0.40 20.16 18.00
N GLU A 36 -1.66 20.59 17.92
CA GLU A 36 -2.59 19.94 17.02
C GLU A 36 -1.83 19.86 15.71
N GLU A 37 -1.36 18.66 15.33
CA GLU A 37 -0.83 18.43 13.99
C GLU A 37 -1.99 18.80 13.07
N LYS A 38 -2.00 20.05 12.61
CA LYS A 38 -3.00 20.54 11.67
C LYS A 38 -2.91 19.61 10.47
N ILE A 39 -4.04 18.96 10.17
CA ILE A 39 -4.16 18.16 8.96
C ILE A 39 -3.71 19.06 7.80
N PRO A 40 -2.78 18.61 6.95
CA PRO A 40 -2.25 19.45 5.90
C PRO A 40 -3.39 19.93 5.01
N TYR A 41 -3.40 21.22 4.69
CA TYR A 41 -4.34 21.76 3.71
C TYR A 41 -4.10 21.09 2.36
N VAL A 42 -5.09 20.34 1.89
CA VAL A 42 -5.02 19.63 0.60
C VAL A 42 -5.87 20.39 -0.41
N PHE A 43 -5.28 20.74 -1.55
CA PHE A 43 -5.97 21.34 -2.69
C PHE A 43 -5.62 20.56 -3.95
N THR A 44 -6.54 19.72 -4.43
CA THR A 44 -6.31 18.85 -5.60
C THR A 44 -7.13 19.25 -6.82
N ALA A 45 -7.76 20.43 -6.83
CA ALA A 45 -8.49 20.89 -8.00
C ALA A 45 -7.53 21.13 -9.20
N PRO A 46 -7.97 20.88 -10.45
CA PRO A 46 -7.20 21.17 -11.65
C PRO A 46 -6.71 22.62 -11.71
N PRO A 47 -5.59 22.91 -12.40
CA PRO A 47 -5.10 24.29 -12.57
C PRO A 47 -6.13 25.14 -13.32
N ARG A 48 -6.12 26.46 -13.04
CA ARG A 48 -7.03 27.41 -13.70
C ARG A 48 -6.78 27.43 -15.21
N ASN A 49 -7.87 27.42 -15.97
CA ASN A 49 -7.78 27.61 -17.41
C ASN A 49 -7.43 29.09 -17.71
N ARG A 50 -6.32 29.32 -18.40
CA ARG A 50 -5.82 30.65 -18.78
C ARG A 50 -6.84 31.46 -19.58
N TYR A 51 -7.64 30.81 -20.41
CA TYR A 51 -8.61 31.44 -21.28
C TYR A 51 -10.04 31.31 -20.76
N PHE A 52 -10.22 30.99 -19.47
CA PHE A 52 -11.56 30.94 -18.87
C PHE A 52 -12.27 32.29 -19.06
N ALA A 53 -13.48 32.27 -19.62
CA ALA A 53 -14.28 33.46 -19.88
C ALA A 53 -15.77 33.15 -19.68
N GLY A 54 -16.54 34.20 -19.36
CA GLY A 54 -17.97 34.09 -19.12
C GLY A 54 -18.33 33.29 -17.87
N ARG A 55 -19.54 32.71 -17.88
CA ARG A 55 -20.08 31.81 -16.84
C ARG A 55 -20.26 32.42 -15.44
N THR A 56 -20.27 33.74 -15.33
CA THR A 56 -20.45 34.41 -14.03
C THR A 56 -21.80 34.08 -13.41
N LYS A 57 -22.86 33.98 -14.23
CA LYS A 57 -24.21 33.60 -13.79
C LYS A 57 -24.23 32.17 -13.25
N GLU A 58 -23.60 31.24 -13.95
CA GLU A 58 -23.54 29.83 -13.57
C GLU A 58 -22.68 29.61 -12.31
N ILE A 59 -21.61 30.38 -12.12
CA ILE A 59 -20.84 30.37 -10.87
C ILE A 59 -21.69 30.91 -9.71
N GLN A 60 -22.43 32.00 -9.93
CA GLN A 60 -23.35 32.54 -8.92
C GLN A 60 -24.48 31.56 -8.59
N GLU A 61 -25.01 30.88 -9.60
CA GLU A 61 -26.04 29.86 -9.43
C GLU A 61 -25.51 28.64 -8.67
N LEU A 62 -24.27 28.20 -8.95
CA LEU A 62 -23.61 27.15 -8.16
C LEU A 62 -23.44 27.58 -6.69
N LYS A 63 -23.07 28.84 -6.43
CA LYS A 63 -23.03 29.40 -5.07
C LYS A 63 -24.40 29.39 -4.39
N ARG A 64 -25.46 29.71 -5.14
CA ARG A 64 -26.85 29.70 -4.66
C ARG A 64 -27.31 28.28 -4.29
N ILE A 65 -27.07 27.30 -5.17
CA ILE A 65 -27.42 25.88 -4.93
C ILE A 65 -26.68 25.35 -3.70
N LEU A 66 -25.39 25.66 -3.58
CA LEU A 66 -24.57 25.25 -2.44
C LEU A 66 -24.86 26.03 -1.16
N LYS A 67 -25.65 27.12 -1.22
CA LYS A 67 -26.06 27.96 -0.07
C LYS A 67 -24.86 28.38 0.80
N VAL A 68 -23.83 28.93 0.16
CA VAL A 68 -22.54 29.35 0.80
C VAL A 68 -22.73 30.27 2.02
N GLU A 69 -23.84 31.00 2.10
CA GLU A 69 -24.16 31.94 3.19
C GLU A 69 -24.97 31.34 4.35
N GLY A 70 -25.33 30.05 4.31
CA GLY A 70 -26.18 29.39 5.31
C GLY A 70 -25.42 28.60 6.37
N THR A 71 -25.94 28.59 7.61
CA THR A 71 -25.42 27.75 8.71
C THR A 71 -26.20 26.44 8.81
N SER A 72 -25.50 25.30 8.63
CA SER A 72 -25.88 23.89 8.90
C SER A 72 -26.26 22.98 7.70
N ASN A 73 -25.57 21.83 7.65
CA ASN A 73 -25.66 20.64 6.78
C ASN A 73 -24.87 20.61 5.46
N VAL A 74 -24.39 19.40 5.13
CA VAL A 74 -23.79 19.01 3.85
C VAL A 74 -24.72 19.38 2.69
N ARG A 75 -24.24 20.14 1.71
CA ARG A 75 -24.99 20.43 0.48
C ARG A 75 -24.36 19.75 -0.72
N VAL A 76 -25.21 19.24 -1.60
CA VAL A 76 -24.80 18.49 -2.78
C VAL A 76 -25.32 19.20 -4.02
N ALA A 77 -24.45 19.40 -5.02
CA ALA A 77 -24.82 19.94 -6.32
C ALA A 77 -24.37 18.99 -7.43
N ALA A 78 -25.20 18.82 -8.46
CA ALA A 78 -24.82 18.18 -9.71
C ALA A 78 -24.62 19.25 -10.79
N VAL A 79 -23.50 19.23 -11.49
CA VAL A 79 -23.27 20.05 -12.69
C VAL A 79 -23.37 19.14 -13.90
N CYS A 80 -24.46 19.29 -14.64
CA CYS A 80 -24.81 18.46 -15.78
C CYS A 80 -24.55 19.21 -17.10
N GLY A 81 -24.19 18.50 -18.17
CA GLY A 81 -24.00 19.15 -19.48
C GLY A 81 -23.26 18.28 -20.50
N LEU A 82 -23.24 18.73 -21.74
CA LEU A 82 -22.59 18.04 -22.86
C LEU A 82 -21.07 17.86 -22.66
N CYS A 83 -20.45 16.96 -23.42
CA CYS A 83 -19.00 16.82 -23.46
C CYS A 83 -18.37 18.10 -24.06
N GLY A 84 -17.26 18.60 -23.50
CA GLY A 84 -16.62 19.83 -23.98
C GLY A 84 -17.35 21.15 -23.64
N ILE A 85 -18.42 21.11 -22.86
CA ILE A 85 -19.18 22.31 -22.43
C ILE A 85 -18.49 23.14 -21.34
N GLY A 86 -17.43 22.59 -20.72
CA GLY A 86 -16.65 23.27 -19.68
C GLY A 86 -17.05 22.98 -18.22
N LYS A 87 -17.71 21.85 -17.92
CA LYS A 87 -18.07 21.44 -16.53
C LYS A 87 -16.87 21.46 -15.58
N THR A 88 -15.81 20.73 -15.92
CA THR A 88 -14.56 20.66 -15.16
C THR A 88 -13.91 22.04 -15.01
N SER A 89 -13.91 22.85 -16.08
CA SER A 89 -13.36 24.21 -16.06
C SER A 89 -14.16 25.15 -15.16
N LEU A 90 -15.49 25.08 -15.17
CA LEU A 90 -16.38 25.89 -14.32
C LEU A 90 -16.12 25.61 -12.84
N VAL A 91 -16.09 24.34 -12.45
CA VAL A 91 -15.95 23.95 -11.03
C VAL A 91 -14.51 24.10 -10.54
N SER A 92 -13.52 23.90 -11.41
CA SER A 92 -12.14 24.28 -11.11
C SER A 92 -12.03 25.79 -10.84
N GLU A 93 -12.57 26.63 -11.72
CA GLU A 93 -12.56 28.09 -11.52
C GLU A 93 -13.30 28.50 -10.24
N TYR A 94 -14.46 27.89 -9.96
CA TYR A 94 -15.17 28.06 -8.70
C TYR A 94 -14.32 27.70 -7.47
N ALA A 95 -13.66 26.54 -7.50
CA ALA A 95 -12.81 26.08 -6.39
C ALA A 95 -11.62 27.02 -6.14
N HIS A 96 -11.02 27.57 -7.21
CA HIS A 96 -9.95 28.57 -7.10
C HIS A 96 -10.46 29.92 -6.57
N GLN A 97 -11.63 30.38 -7.02
CA GLN A 97 -12.26 31.61 -6.52
C GLN A 97 -12.68 31.51 -5.05
N MET A 98 -13.07 30.31 -4.60
CA MET A 98 -13.54 30.04 -3.24
C MET A 98 -12.46 29.41 -2.35
N LYS A 99 -11.18 29.48 -2.76
CA LYS A 99 -10.06 28.86 -2.04
C LYS A 99 -9.97 29.31 -0.58
N ASP A 100 -10.20 30.60 -0.33
CA ASP A 100 -10.15 31.19 1.01
C ASP A 100 -11.36 30.83 1.88
N PHE A 101 -12.48 30.46 1.25
CA PHE A 101 -13.65 29.94 1.94
C PHE A 101 -13.41 28.50 2.39
N TYR A 102 -12.95 27.62 1.50
CA TYR A 102 -12.75 26.19 1.78
C TYR A 102 -11.44 25.89 2.52
N LYS A 103 -11.31 26.40 3.75
CA LYS A 103 -10.11 26.19 4.59
C LYS A 103 -9.90 24.74 5.02
N GLY A 104 -10.95 23.91 5.01
CA GLY A 104 -10.85 22.47 5.28
C GLY A 104 -10.26 21.66 4.12
N GLY A 105 -10.09 22.28 2.95
CA GLY A 105 -9.46 21.70 1.77
C GLY A 105 -10.41 21.50 0.59
N VAL A 106 -9.81 21.24 -0.58
CA VAL A 106 -10.52 20.93 -1.82
C VAL A 106 -10.03 19.57 -2.35
N TYR A 107 -10.95 18.62 -2.40
CA TYR A 107 -10.70 17.22 -2.72
C TYR A 107 -11.39 16.84 -4.02
N TRP A 108 -10.59 16.51 -5.04
CA TRP A 108 -11.04 16.24 -6.40
C TRP A 108 -10.83 14.77 -6.75
N PHE A 109 -11.92 14.05 -6.94
CA PHE A 109 -11.96 12.64 -7.30
C PHE A 109 -12.43 12.49 -8.74
N SER A 110 -11.85 11.54 -9.48
CA SER A 110 -12.35 11.20 -10.83
C SER A 110 -13.14 9.90 -10.78
N ALA A 111 -14.40 9.95 -11.17
CA ALA A 111 -15.34 8.84 -11.27
C ALA A 111 -15.52 8.36 -12.72
N GLU A 112 -14.50 8.52 -13.55
CA GLU A 112 -14.51 8.03 -14.93
C GLU A 112 -14.68 6.49 -14.99
N ASP A 113 -14.02 5.78 -14.09
CA ASP A 113 -14.26 4.37 -13.79
C ASP A 113 -13.86 4.02 -12.35
N ASP A 114 -14.21 2.81 -11.89
CA ASP A 114 -13.88 2.33 -10.54
C ASP A 114 -12.39 2.28 -10.22
N LYS A 115 -11.52 2.04 -11.22
CA LYS A 115 -10.06 1.97 -10.99
C LYS A 115 -9.50 3.37 -10.75
N ILE A 116 -9.91 4.34 -11.56
CA ILE A 116 -9.48 5.74 -11.44
C ILE A 116 -10.03 6.34 -10.13
N LEU A 117 -11.28 6.02 -9.78
CA LEU A 117 -11.87 6.44 -8.51
C LEU A 117 -11.11 5.87 -7.31
N GLU A 118 -10.81 4.57 -7.31
CA GLU A 118 -10.03 3.92 -6.24
C GLU A 118 -8.61 4.50 -6.14
N LYS A 119 -7.96 4.78 -7.28
CA LYS A 119 -6.63 5.42 -7.32
C LYS A 119 -6.67 6.81 -6.71
N THR A 120 -7.53 7.70 -7.21
CA THR A 120 -7.66 9.08 -6.71
C THR A 120 -8.06 9.12 -5.24
N MET A 121 -8.89 8.16 -4.80
CA MET A 121 -9.24 7.97 -3.39
C MET A 121 -8.02 7.63 -2.53
N ASN A 122 -7.19 6.68 -2.95
CA ASN A 122 -5.97 6.31 -2.23
C ASN A 122 -4.93 7.45 -2.22
N ASP A 123 -4.77 8.19 -3.33
CA ASP A 123 -3.85 9.31 -3.43
C ASP A 123 -4.21 10.44 -2.45
N ILE A 124 -5.51 10.76 -2.34
CA ILE A 124 -6.01 11.75 -1.38
C ILE A 124 -5.91 11.22 0.06
N ALA A 125 -6.25 9.95 0.29
CA ALA A 125 -6.11 9.31 1.60
C ALA A 125 -4.67 9.42 2.13
N LEU A 126 -3.67 9.15 1.28
CA LEU A 126 -2.25 9.29 1.62
C LEU A 126 -1.88 10.73 1.98
N LYS A 127 -2.35 11.73 1.21
CA LYS A 127 -2.11 13.16 1.51
C LYS A 127 -2.71 13.57 2.85
N LEU A 128 -3.84 12.97 3.22
CA LEU A 128 -4.53 13.18 4.49
C LEU A 128 -4.03 12.28 5.63
N LYS A 129 -2.94 11.54 5.43
CA LYS A 129 -2.41 10.54 6.38
C LYS A 129 -3.47 9.52 6.85
N ALA A 130 -4.46 9.22 6.01
CA ALA A 130 -5.54 8.27 6.29
C ALA A 130 -5.10 6.81 6.05
N ILE A 131 -5.66 5.88 6.82
CA ILE A 131 -5.33 4.45 6.74
C ILE A 131 -5.95 3.85 5.46
N LEU A 132 -5.11 3.23 4.64
CA LEU A 132 -5.52 2.53 3.42
C LEU A 132 -6.05 1.12 3.72
N GLY A 133 -7.06 0.68 2.98
CA GLY A 133 -7.59 -0.69 3.03
C GLY A 133 -8.45 -1.04 1.83
N SER A 134 -9.63 -1.64 2.06
CA SER A 134 -10.67 -1.74 1.03
C SER A 134 -11.18 -0.36 0.65
N PHE A 135 -11.80 -0.22 -0.54
CA PHE A 135 -12.39 1.05 -0.97
C PHE A 135 -13.29 1.66 0.11
N ASP A 136 -14.15 0.86 0.73
CA ASP A 136 -15.05 1.30 1.80
C ASP A 136 -14.29 1.82 3.04
N LEU A 137 -13.22 1.14 3.45
CA LEU A 137 -12.43 1.53 4.60
C LEU A 137 -11.64 2.81 4.31
N THR A 138 -10.99 2.88 3.15
CA THR A 138 -10.25 4.07 2.70
C THR A 138 -11.19 5.27 2.57
N LEU A 139 -12.36 5.10 1.95
CA LEU A 139 -13.37 6.14 1.81
C LEU A 139 -13.82 6.65 3.20
N SER A 140 -14.19 5.74 4.10
CA SER A 140 -14.66 6.12 5.45
C SER A 140 -13.58 6.84 6.26
N ASN A 141 -12.34 6.36 6.23
CA ASN A 141 -11.23 7.00 6.94
C ASN A 141 -10.87 8.37 6.36
N THR A 142 -10.87 8.49 5.03
CA THR A 142 -10.53 9.76 4.38
C THR A 142 -11.60 10.79 4.69
N MET A 143 -12.87 10.43 4.55
CA MET A 143 -13.96 11.36 4.85
C MET A 143 -14.01 11.73 6.34
N ARG A 144 -13.71 10.80 7.25
CA ARG A 144 -13.54 11.11 8.68
C ARG A 144 -12.46 12.16 8.89
N ASN A 145 -11.28 11.99 8.28
CA ASN A 145 -10.18 12.95 8.39
C ASN A 145 -10.58 14.32 7.84
N VAL A 146 -11.29 14.38 6.70
CA VAL A 146 -11.85 15.64 6.19
C VAL A 146 -12.83 16.27 7.20
N GLY A 147 -13.69 15.45 7.81
CA GLY A 147 -14.69 15.87 8.80
C GLY A 147 -14.14 16.26 10.17
N THR A 148 -12.86 16.02 10.47
CA THR A 148 -12.24 16.52 11.72
C THR A 148 -11.93 18.02 11.66
N THR A 149 -11.96 18.63 10.47
CA THR A 149 -11.82 20.07 10.32
C THR A 149 -13.16 20.75 10.62
N ASN A 150 -13.17 21.76 11.50
CA ASN A 150 -14.34 22.63 11.70
C ASN A 150 -14.49 23.67 10.56
N ASP A 151 -13.61 23.60 9.56
CA ASP A 151 -13.58 24.48 8.41
C ASP A 151 -14.32 23.83 7.22
N PRO A 152 -14.99 24.62 6.36
CA PRO A 152 -15.74 24.06 5.26
C PRO A 152 -14.80 23.44 4.22
N SER A 153 -15.17 22.27 3.72
CA SER A 153 -14.43 21.54 2.69
C SER A 153 -15.23 21.43 1.38
N LEU A 154 -14.55 21.33 0.23
CA LEU A 154 -15.18 21.06 -1.06
C LEU A 154 -14.75 19.68 -1.55
N ILE A 155 -15.73 18.80 -1.82
CA ILE A 155 -15.50 17.50 -2.44
C ILE A 155 -16.10 17.51 -3.85
N VAL A 156 -15.28 17.24 -4.86
CA VAL A 156 -15.69 17.18 -6.26
C VAL A 156 -15.53 15.76 -6.80
N LEU A 157 -16.58 15.23 -7.42
CA LEU A 157 -16.58 13.96 -8.13
C LEU A 157 -16.76 14.22 -9.64
N ASP A 158 -15.68 14.15 -10.40
CA ASP A 158 -15.66 14.45 -11.84
C ASP A 158 -15.98 13.24 -12.71
N CYS A 159 -16.57 13.45 -13.88
CA CYS A 159 -16.83 12.43 -14.91
C CYS A 159 -17.69 11.22 -14.49
N LEU A 160 -18.76 11.42 -13.69
CA LEU A 160 -19.69 10.35 -13.32
C LEU A 160 -20.60 9.94 -14.49
N ASP A 161 -20.04 9.27 -15.50
CA ASP A 161 -20.66 9.09 -16.82
C ASP A 161 -20.86 7.63 -17.24
N GLU A 162 -20.48 6.65 -16.41
CA GLU A 162 -20.74 5.24 -16.72
C GLU A 162 -22.24 5.01 -17.01
N LEU A 163 -22.58 4.05 -17.87
CA LEU A 163 -23.99 3.75 -18.18
C LEU A 163 -24.75 3.25 -16.94
N ASP A 164 -24.10 2.41 -16.13
CA ASP A 164 -24.61 1.92 -14.85
C ASP A 164 -23.63 2.30 -13.75
N LEU A 165 -24.10 2.93 -12.68
CA LEU A 165 -23.23 3.28 -11.56
C LEU A 165 -22.76 2.00 -10.85
N SER A 166 -21.45 1.87 -10.69
CA SER A 166 -20.81 0.79 -9.95
C SER A 166 -21.16 0.78 -8.46
N SER A 167 -20.77 -0.28 -7.75
CA SER A 167 -20.91 -0.34 -6.28
C SER A 167 -20.11 0.74 -5.57
N ASN A 168 -18.88 1.02 -6.04
CA ASN A 168 -17.98 2.00 -5.40
C ASN A 168 -18.49 3.42 -5.60
N MET A 169 -18.95 3.77 -6.80
CA MET A 169 -19.55 5.07 -7.10
C MET A 169 -20.82 5.30 -6.28
N ARG A 170 -21.71 4.31 -6.20
CA ARG A 170 -22.92 4.39 -5.37
C ARG A 170 -22.59 4.54 -3.89
N ARG A 171 -21.56 3.84 -3.40
CA ARG A 171 -21.10 3.94 -2.03
C ARG A 171 -20.56 5.34 -1.73
N PHE A 172 -19.73 5.89 -2.61
CA PHE A 172 -19.21 7.26 -2.49
C PHE A 172 -20.34 8.29 -2.44
N LEU A 173 -21.32 8.17 -3.34
CA LEU A 173 -22.47 9.06 -3.41
C LEU A 173 -23.41 8.93 -2.20
N SER A 174 -23.35 7.84 -1.43
CA SER A 174 -24.14 7.66 -0.20
C SER A 174 -23.56 8.37 1.02
N PHE A 175 -22.31 8.86 0.94
CA PHE A 175 -21.59 9.44 2.06
C PHE A 175 -22.15 10.79 2.57
N PRO A 176 -22.58 11.74 1.71
CA PRO A 176 -23.14 13.01 2.16
C PRO A 176 -24.33 12.87 3.13
N SER A 177 -25.02 11.73 3.12
CA SER A 177 -26.15 11.44 4.00
C SER A 177 -25.78 10.72 5.31
N GLN A 178 -24.51 10.33 5.52
CA GLN A 178 -24.09 9.43 6.60
C GLN A 178 -23.33 10.11 7.75
N GLU A 179 -22.77 11.31 7.60
CA GLU A 179 -21.91 11.93 8.63
C GLU A 179 -22.11 13.45 8.81
N ASN A 180 -21.65 13.98 9.95
CA ASN A 180 -21.56 15.40 10.30
C ASN A 180 -20.41 16.10 9.52
N PHE A 181 -20.43 16.05 8.19
CA PHE A 181 -19.47 16.80 7.36
C PHE A 181 -19.87 18.29 7.27
N PHE A 182 -18.89 19.19 7.31
CA PHE A 182 -19.10 20.62 7.10
C PHE A 182 -18.50 21.04 5.75
N GLY A 183 -19.35 21.35 4.78
CA GLY A 183 -18.90 21.72 3.44
C GLY A 183 -19.86 21.30 2.32
N HIS A 184 -19.31 21.23 1.10
CA HIS A 184 -20.06 21.04 -0.13
C HIS A 184 -19.56 19.84 -0.94
N PHE A 185 -20.48 19.12 -1.58
CA PHE A 185 -20.22 18.07 -2.56
C PHE A 185 -20.69 18.50 -3.95
N VAL A 186 -19.85 18.34 -4.97
CA VAL A 186 -20.18 18.67 -6.35
C VAL A 186 -19.91 17.47 -7.25
N VAL A 187 -20.88 17.07 -8.05
CA VAL A 187 -20.77 15.95 -9.01
C VAL A 187 -20.83 16.49 -10.43
N LEU A 188 -19.86 16.14 -11.28
CA LEU A 188 -19.83 16.53 -12.69
C LEU A 188 -20.25 15.34 -13.55
N THR A 189 -21.27 15.52 -14.40
CA THR A 189 -21.79 14.42 -15.22
C THR A 189 -22.39 14.89 -16.55
N ARG A 190 -22.44 13.99 -17.53
CA ARG A 190 -23.21 14.10 -18.78
C ARG A 190 -24.59 13.46 -18.68
N ARG A 191 -24.89 12.79 -17.56
CA ARG A 191 -26.18 12.13 -17.34
C ARG A 191 -27.31 13.17 -17.28
N ASN A 192 -28.48 12.76 -17.76
CA ASN A 192 -29.67 13.57 -17.63
C ASN A 192 -30.04 13.74 -16.13
N PRO A 193 -30.36 14.96 -15.66
CA PRO A 193 -30.72 15.21 -14.27
C PRO A 193 -31.81 14.28 -13.73
N ILE A 194 -32.86 14.02 -14.52
CA ILE A 194 -33.98 13.14 -14.13
C ILE A 194 -33.47 11.71 -13.86
N ARG A 195 -32.55 11.22 -14.69
CA ARG A 195 -31.97 9.90 -14.51
C ARG A 195 -31.05 9.86 -13.28
N LEU A 196 -30.27 10.91 -13.04
CA LEU A 196 -29.41 11.03 -11.87
C LEU A 196 -30.22 11.02 -10.57
N PHE A 197 -31.30 11.81 -10.50
CA PHE A 197 -32.18 11.88 -9.33
C PHE A 197 -32.89 10.56 -9.02
N ASN A 198 -33.30 9.81 -10.07
CA ASN A 198 -33.90 8.49 -9.89
C ASN A 198 -32.90 7.44 -9.39
N GLU A 199 -31.62 7.58 -9.71
CA GLU A 199 -30.59 6.59 -9.36
C GLU A 199 -29.87 6.90 -8.03
N VAL A 200 -29.88 8.16 -7.59
CA VAL A 200 -29.11 8.65 -6.42
C VAL A 200 -30.00 9.54 -5.55
N SER A 201 -30.37 9.05 -4.37
CA SER A 201 -31.32 9.69 -3.45
C SER A 201 -30.82 10.95 -2.73
N VAL A 202 -29.56 11.33 -2.94
CA VAL A 202 -28.91 12.45 -2.23
C VAL A 202 -29.20 13.80 -2.90
N PHE A 203 -29.64 13.79 -4.15
CA PHE A 203 -29.96 15.01 -4.89
C PHE A 203 -31.43 15.39 -4.70
N GLU A 204 -31.68 16.67 -4.45
CA GLU A 204 -33.02 17.28 -4.45
C GLU A 204 -33.30 17.92 -5.83
N ASP A 205 -34.56 18.22 -6.14
CA ASP A 205 -34.95 18.78 -7.45
C ASP A 205 -34.25 20.11 -7.79
N ASP A 206 -33.85 20.89 -6.78
CA ASP A 206 -33.13 22.17 -6.91
C ASP A 206 -31.59 22.03 -6.87
N SER A 207 -31.06 20.81 -6.78
CA SER A 207 -29.64 20.52 -6.58
C SER A 207 -28.85 20.36 -7.89
N CYS A 208 -29.41 20.66 -9.06
CA CYS A 208 -28.76 20.47 -10.36
C CYS A 208 -28.59 21.77 -11.15
N LEU A 209 -27.36 22.03 -11.58
CA LEU A 209 -26.98 23.07 -12.53
C LEU A 209 -26.77 22.45 -13.91
N GLN A 210 -27.71 22.68 -14.81
CA GLN A 210 -27.57 22.29 -16.22
C GLN A 210 -26.79 23.37 -16.98
N LEU A 211 -25.60 23.01 -17.49
CA LEU A 211 -24.80 23.89 -18.33
C LEU A 211 -25.25 23.82 -19.79
N GLU A 212 -25.47 25.01 -20.34
CA GLU A 212 -25.77 25.25 -21.75
C GLU A 212 -24.52 25.75 -22.48
N CYS A 213 -24.59 25.94 -23.80
CA CYS A 213 -23.52 26.58 -24.56
C CYS A 213 -23.33 28.05 -24.13
N PHE A 214 -22.23 28.68 -24.55
CA PHE A 214 -21.99 30.07 -24.19
C PHE A 214 -23.09 31.00 -24.71
N GLN A 215 -23.39 32.03 -23.93
CA GLN A 215 -24.14 33.18 -24.42
C GLN A 215 -23.31 33.91 -25.50
N PRO A 216 -23.96 34.64 -26.44
CA PRO A 216 -23.26 35.28 -27.56
C PRO A 216 -22.05 36.14 -27.13
N ALA A 217 -22.23 36.96 -26.08
CA ALA A 217 -21.17 37.83 -25.57
C ALA A 217 -19.98 37.04 -24.99
N ASP A 218 -20.27 35.99 -24.20
CA ASP A 218 -19.24 35.14 -23.57
C ASP A 218 -18.45 34.36 -24.64
N ALA A 219 -19.15 33.85 -25.66
CA ALA A 219 -18.53 33.12 -26.78
C ALA A 219 -17.55 34.01 -27.56
N LYS A 220 -17.95 35.25 -27.87
CA LYS A 220 -17.09 36.24 -28.53
C LYS A 220 -15.89 36.60 -27.67
N GLN A 221 -16.13 36.90 -26.38
CA GLN A 221 -15.06 37.22 -25.45
C GLN A 221 -14.02 36.10 -25.37
N PHE A 222 -14.48 34.85 -25.27
CA PHE A 222 -13.64 33.66 -25.26
C PHE A 222 -12.82 33.54 -26.56
N LEU A 223 -13.49 33.65 -27.72
CA LEU A 223 -12.85 33.53 -29.03
C LEU A 223 -11.75 34.59 -29.24
N PHE A 224 -12.01 35.85 -28.88
CA PHE A 224 -11.00 36.91 -28.96
C PHE A 224 -9.82 36.66 -28.02
N SER A 225 -10.09 36.25 -26.77
CA SER A 225 -9.05 35.93 -25.79
C SER A 225 -8.14 34.81 -26.29
N ARG A 226 -8.72 33.75 -26.85
CA ARG A 226 -7.99 32.57 -27.32
C ARG A 226 -7.24 32.79 -28.63
N SER A 227 -7.84 33.51 -29.58
CA SER A 227 -7.27 33.77 -30.91
C SER A 227 -6.24 34.90 -30.92
N LYS A 228 -6.28 35.79 -29.93
CA LYS A 228 -5.46 37.02 -29.84
C LYS A 228 -5.62 37.98 -31.02
N VAL A 229 -6.73 37.88 -31.75
CA VAL A 229 -7.09 38.83 -32.80
C VAL A 229 -7.51 40.15 -32.17
N VAL A 230 -7.06 41.27 -32.75
CA VAL A 230 -7.40 42.63 -32.29
C VAL A 230 -8.88 42.90 -32.57
N ARG A 231 -9.57 43.53 -31.62
CA ARG A 231 -10.99 43.86 -31.76
C ARG A 231 -11.18 45.12 -32.59
N ASP A 232 -12.03 45.04 -33.62
CA ASP A 232 -12.59 46.16 -34.37
C ASP A 232 -14.06 45.86 -34.77
N GLU A 233 -14.79 46.85 -35.30
CA GLU A 233 -16.22 46.72 -35.61
C GLU A 233 -16.53 45.66 -36.68
N ASN A 234 -15.66 45.50 -37.69
CA ASN A 234 -15.87 44.51 -38.75
C ASN A 234 -15.58 43.08 -38.24
N VAL A 235 -14.53 42.95 -37.42
CA VAL A 235 -14.11 41.69 -36.83
C VAL A 235 -15.09 41.21 -35.75
N GLU A 236 -15.79 42.12 -35.05
CA GLU A 236 -16.88 41.77 -34.12
C GLU A 236 -18.01 41.00 -34.81
N ASN A 237 -18.47 41.46 -35.98
CA ASN A 237 -19.51 40.77 -36.76
C ASN A 237 -19.04 39.41 -37.27
N ASP A 238 -17.79 39.32 -37.75
CA ASP A 238 -17.20 38.05 -38.19
C ASP A 238 -17.06 37.06 -37.02
N ALA A 239 -16.68 37.55 -35.83
CA ALA A 239 -16.59 36.74 -34.61
C ALA A 239 -17.97 36.20 -34.20
N GLU A 240 -19.00 37.03 -34.24
CA GLU A 240 -20.38 36.64 -33.94
C GLU A 240 -20.86 35.51 -34.86
N CYS A 241 -20.68 35.69 -36.17
CA CYS A 241 -21.03 34.69 -37.16
C CYS A 241 -20.30 33.37 -36.94
N LEU A 242 -19.01 33.43 -36.59
CA LEU A 242 -18.22 32.23 -36.31
C LEU A 242 -18.65 31.53 -35.01
N CYS A 243 -18.91 32.29 -33.95
CA CYS A 243 -19.40 31.73 -32.69
C CYS A 243 -20.74 31.01 -32.88
N ASP A 244 -21.65 31.59 -33.64
CA ASP A 244 -22.96 30.99 -33.95
C ASP A 244 -22.83 29.72 -34.78
N GLU A 245 -21.95 29.74 -35.78
CA GLU A 245 -21.70 28.59 -36.65
C GLU A 245 -21.04 27.41 -35.90
N LEU A 246 -20.26 27.70 -34.86
CA LEU A 246 -19.66 26.70 -33.95
C LEU A 246 -20.61 26.24 -32.84
N GLY A 247 -21.88 26.68 -32.85
CA GLY A 247 -22.87 26.35 -31.83
C GLY A 247 -22.52 26.88 -30.44
N ARG A 248 -21.62 27.87 -30.36
CA ARG A 248 -21.12 28.50 -29.12
C ARG A 248 -20.57 27.50 -28.10
N LEU A 249 -20.11 26.33 -28.56
CA LEU A 249 -19.55 25.29 -27.72
C LEU A 249 -18.09 25.65 -27.34
N PRO A 250 -17.73 25.68 -26.04
CA PRO A 250 -16.39 26.08 -25.61
C PRO A 250 -15.25 25.30 -26.25
N LEU A 251 -15.37 23.96 -26.35
CA LEU A 251 -14.32 23.14 -26.97
C LEU A 251 -14.12 23.44 -28.47
N ALA A 252 -15.20 23.65 -29.23
CA ALA A 252 -15.11 24.00 -30.64
C ALA A 252 -14.48 25.39 -30.84
N LEU A 253 -14.85 26.34 -29.99
CA LEU A 253 -14.26 27.69 -29.97
C LEU A 253 -12.77 27.66 -29.59
N GLU A 254 -12.38 26.82 -28.63
CA GLU A 254 -10.99 26.66 -28.19
C GLU A 254 -10.10 26.18 -29.34
N GLN A 255 -10.53 25.14 -30.04
CA GLN A 255 -9.80 24.58 -31.17
C GLN A 255 -9.78 25.50 -32.40
N ALA A 256 -10.88 26.21 -32.68
CA ALA A 256 -10.93 27.20 -33.75
C ALA A 256 -10.03 28.40 -33.44
N GLY A 257 -10.11 28.93 -32.22
CA GLY A 257 -9.26 30.02 -31.74
C GLY A 257 -7.77 29.66 -31.77
N ALA A 258 -7.43 28.42 -31.41
CA ALA A 258 -6.07 27.88 -31.54
C ALA A 258 -5.56 27.93 -32.98
N TYR A 259 -6.34 27.40 -33.92
CA TYR A 259 -6.01 27.41 -35.33
C TYR A 259 -5.81 28.83 -35.86
N ILE A 260 -6.74 29.73 -35.53
CA ILE A 260 -6.70 31.14 -35.94
C ILE A 260 -5.43 31.82 -35.43
N GLN A 261 -5.06 31.59 -34.17
CA GLN A 261 -3.85 32.18 -33.58
C GLN A 261 -2.58 31.69 -34.28
N ILE A 262 -2.46 30.38 -34.54
CA ILE A 262 -1.27 29.78 -35.16
C ILE A 262 -1.12 30.21 -36.61
N ARG A 263 -2.23 30.12 -37.36
CA ARG A 263 -2.26 30.44 -38.80
C ARG A 263 -2.26 31.94 -39.07
N ARG A 264 -2.51 32.76 -38.05
CA ARG A 264 -2.69 34.21 -38.14
C ARG A 264 -3.71 34.58 -39.23
N CYS A 265 -4.79 33.80 -39.36
CA CYS A 265 -5.88 34.12 -40.27
C CYS A 265 -6.96 34.96 -39.58
N ASN A 266 -7.85 35.58 -40.34
CA ASN A 266 -9.01 36.29 -39.78
C ASN A 266 -10.22 35.35 -39.60
N PHE A 267 -11.22 35.81 -38.86
CA PHE A 267 -12.42 35.03 -38.55
C PHE A 267 -13.24 34.69 -39.79
N SER A 268 -13.42 35.62 -40.74
CA SER A 268 -14.19 35.38 -41.96
C SER A 268 -13.56 34.33 -42.88
N THR A 269 -12.23 34.29 -43.02
CA THR A 269 -11.53 33.25 -43.78
C THR A 269 -11.73 31.88 -43.12
N TYR A 270 -11.56 31.79 -41.80
CA TYR A 270 -11.78 30.53 -41.08
C TYR A 270 -13.24 30.06 -41.18
N LEU A 271 -14.20 30.97 -41.02
CA LEU A 271 -15.63 30.69 -41.14
C LEU A 271 -16.00 30.12 -42.52
N LYS A 272 -15.43 30.68 -43.60
CA LYS A 272 -15.63 30.15 -44.97
C LYS A 272 -15.11 28.73 -45.07
N GLN A 273 -13.88 28.48 -44.62
CA GLN A 273 -13.28 27.15 -44.62
C GLN A 273 -14.12 26.15 -43.80
N TYR A 274 -14.58 26.58 -42.62
CA TYR A 274 -15.43 25.79 -41.74
C TYR A 274 -16.75 25.39 -42.41
N LYS A 275 -17.46 26.35 -43.03
CA LYS A 275 -18.72 26.08 -43.74
C LYS A 275 -18.53 25.09 -44.89
N THR A 276 -17.45 25.24 -45.66
CA THR A 276 -17.10 24.30 -46.73
C THR A 276 -16.90 22.89 -46.20
N GLU A 277 -16.12 22.74 -45.13
CA GLU A 277 -15.81 21.43 -44.56
C GLU A 277 -17.03 20.78 -43.87
N ARG A 278 -17.82 21.57 -43.13
CA ARG A 278 -19.09 21.13 -42.53
C ARG A 278 -20.05 20.58 -43.59
N LEU A 279 -20.19 21.27 -44.73
CA LEU A 279 -21.01 20.81 -45.85
C LEU A 279 -20.46 19.51 -46.47
N ARG A 280 -19.13 19.36 -46.56
CA ARG A 280 -18.48 18.13 -47.02
C ARG A 280 -18.83 16.96 -46.09
N LEU A 281 -18.82 17.20 -44.78
CA LEU A 281 -19.15 16.19 -43.77
C LEU A 281 -20.62 15.79 -43.77
N LEU A 282 -21.54 16.77 -43.82
CA LEU A 282 -22.97 16.51 -43.88
C LEU A 282 -23.37 15.68 -45.12
N LYS A 283 -22.71 15.92 -46.26
CA LYS A 283 -22.90 15.11 -47.47
C LYS A 283 -22.46 13.65 -47.28
N ARG A 284 -21.37 13.41 -46.53
CA ARG A 284 -20.89 12.06 -46.21
C ARG A 284 -21.74 11.35 -45.15
N GLN A 285 -22.19 12.06 -44.12
CA GLN A 285 -23.01 11.50 -43.05
C GLN A 285 -24.42 11.13 -43.52
N ARG A 286 -25.05 11.88 -44.45
CA ARG A 286 -26.35 11.49 -45.03
C ARG A 286 -26.37 10.10 -45.72
N ALA A 287 -25.20 9.57 -46.11
CA ALA A 287 -25.08 8.25 -46.73
C ALA A 287 -24.92 7.10 -45.71
N ARG A 288 -24.66 7.40 -44.42
CA ARG A 288 -24.57 6.42 -43.32
C ARG A 288 -25.77 6.68 -42.39
N ALA A 289 -26.69 5.73 -42.27
CA ALA A 289 -28.01 5.95 -41.65
C ALA A 289 -27.96 6.64 -40.27
N ALA A 290 -29.02 7.42 -40.01
CA ALA A 290 -29.21 8.37 -38.91
C ALA A 290 -28.82 7.87 -37.51
N GLY A 291 -27.73 8.43 -36.98
CA GLY A 291 -27.43 8.46 -35.54
C GLY A 291 -27.62 9.87 -34.99
N ASN A 292 -28.05 9.99 -33.73
CA ASN A 292 -28.36 11.23 -33.00
C ASN A 292 -27.14 12.16 -32.79
N ASP A 293 -26.52 12.68 -33.85
CA ASP A 293 -25.46 13.69 -33.73
C ASP A 293 -26.08 15.08 -33.52
N SER A 294 -25.89 15.62 -32.32
CA SER A 294 -26.28 16.99 -31.99
C SER A 294 -25.43 17.99 -32.79
N SER A 295 -25.96 19.20 -33.05
CA SER A 295 -25.27 20.24 -33.83
C SER A 295 -23.89 20.58 -33.25
N GLU A 296 -23.72 20.46 -31.94
CA GLU A 296 -22.50 20.72 -31.18
C GLU A 296 -21.43 19.67 -31.44
N ARG A 297 -21.81 18.38 -31.55
CA ARG A 297 -20.88 17.30 -31.89
C ARG A 297 -20.33 17.46 -33.30
N LEU A 298 -21.19 17.86 -34.25
CA LEU A 298 -20.77 18.18 -35.61
C LEU A 298 -19.78 19.36 -35.65
N ALA A 299 -19.93 20.34 -34.76
CA ALA A 299 -19.03 21.49 -34.71
C ALA A 299 -17.61 21.15 -34.26
N VAL A 300 -17.49 20.29 -33.24
CA VAL A 300 -16.18 19.77 -32.79
C VAL A 300 -15.57 18.88 -33.87
N HIS A 301 -16.36 18.01 -34.50
CA HIS A 301 -15.88 17.14 -35.58
C HIS A 301 -15.33 17.94 -36.77
N THR A 302 -16.04 18.98 -37.18
CA THR A 302 -15.59 19.86 -38.28
C THR A 302 -14.30 20.59 -37.93
N THR A 303 -14.21 21.13 -36.71
CA THR A 303 -13.02 21.86 -36.24
C THR A 303 -11.80 20.94 -36.11
N TRP A 304 -11.98 19.76 -35.53
CA TRP A 304 -10.94 18.74 -35.46
C TRP A 304 -10.43 18.33 -36.84
N LEU A 305 -11.32 18.13 -37.83
CA LEU A 305 -10.92 17.79 -39.20
C LEU A 305 -10.08 18.89 -39.86
N ILE A 306 -10.47 20.16 -39.71
CA ILE A 306 -9.72 21.29 -40.24
C ILE A 306 -8.31 21.34 -39.64
N ASN A 307 -8.22 21.18 -38.31
CA ASN A 307 -6.94 21.17 -37.60
C ASN A 307 -6.07 19.98 -38.04
N THR A 308 -6.67 18.79 -38.13
CA THR A 308 -5.96 17.55 -38.52
C THR A 308 -5.46 17.60 -39.96
N GLU A 309 -6.27 18.07 -40.91
CA GLU A 309 -5.86 18.26 -42.31
C GLU A 309 -4.73 19.28 -42.46
N PHE A 310 -4.70 20.29 -41.59
CA PHE A 310 -3.60 21.25 -41.56
C PHE A 310 -2.34 20.64 -40.94
N ILE A 311 -2.45 19.99 -39.78
CA ILE A 311 -1.33 19.31 -39.12
C ILE A 311 -0.71 18.31 -40.08
N LYS A 312 -1.51 17.48 -40.76
CA LYS A 312 -1.03 16.48 -41.73
C LYS A 312 -0.11 17.04 -42.83
N LYS A 313 -0.29 18.32 -43.20
CA LYS A 313 0.51 19.01 -44.23
C LYS A 313 1.74 19.72 -43.67
N SER A 314 1.88 19.82 -42.35
CA SER A 314 3.02 20.46 -41.68
C SER A 314 4.23 19.50 -41.63
N PRO A 315 5.46 20.01 -41.46
CA PRO A 315 6.62 19.18 -41.15
C PRO A 315 6.32 18.30 -39.94
N ASP A 316 6.69 17.01 -40.00
CA ASP A 316 6.40 16.00 -38.96
C ASP A 316 4.90 15.78 -38.65
N GLY A 317 4.02 16.40 -39.43
CA GLY A 317 2.58 16.37 -39.26
C GLY A 317 1.96 15.00 -39.44
N GLN A 318 2.49 14.20 -40.37
CA GLN A 318 2.05 12.81 -40.54
C GLN A 318 2.37 11.96 -39.31
N ALA A 319 3.53 12.20 -38.69
CA ALA A 319 3.91 11.52 -37.46
C ALA A 319 2.98 11.91 -36.30
N ALA A 320 2.62 13.20 -36.21
CA ALA A 320 1.68 13.70 -35.22
C ALA A 320 0.26 13.11 -35.38
N VAL A 321 -0.27 13.04 -36.61
CA VAL A 321 -1.57 12.43 -36.88
C VAL A 321 -1.56 10.92 -36.58
N ARG A 322 -0.48 10.23 -36.95
CA ARG A 322 -0.32 8.80 -36.67
C ARG A 322 -0.32 8.52 -35.16
N PHE A 323 0.44 9.30 -34.39
CA PHE A 323 0.42 9.21 -32.93
C PHE A 323 -0.95 9.53 -32.32
N MET A 324 -1.63 10.57 -32.81
CA MET A 324 -3.00 10.91 -32.37
C MET A 324 -3.99 9.76 -32.63
N ASN A 325 -3.88 9.10 -33.78
CA ASN A 325 -4.73 7.95 -34.11
C ASN A 325 -4.47 6.78 -33.17
N ALA A 326 -3.21 6.47 -32.87
CA ALA A 326 -2.83 5.44 -31.88
C ALA A 326 -3.39 5.79 -30.48
N CYS A 327 -3.32 7.07 -30.08
CA CYS A 327 -3.87 7.54 -28.80
C CYS A 327 -5.38 7.35 -28.66
N SER A 328 -6.14 7.15 -29.74
CA SER A 328 -7.58 6.81 -29.65
C SER A 328 -7.83 5.45 -29.00
N PHE A 329 -6.82 4.58 -28.95
CA PHE A 329 -6.86 3.27 -28.31
C PHE A 329 -6.28 3.28 -26.88
N LEU A 330 -5.57 4.33 -26.49
CA LEU A 330 -4.88 4.46 -25.20
C LEU A 330 -5.67 5.35 -24.24
N ASN A 331 -5.35 5.29 -22.94
CA ASN A 331 -5.93 6.20 -21.95
C ASN A 331 -5.60 7.66 -22.34
N GLY A 332 -6.62 8.52 -22.46
CA GLY A 332 -6.48 9.93 -22.83
C GLY A 332 -5.94 10.83 -21.73
N ASN A 333 -5.83 10.33 -20.50
CA ASN A 333 -5.29 11.04 -19.35
C ASN A 333 -3.82 10.65 -19.12
N GLU A 334 -2.95 11.66 -18.98
CA GLU A 334 -1.53 11.50 -18.64
C GLU A 334 -0.73 10.58 -19.59
N ILE A 335 -0.86 10.74 -20.90
CA ILE A 335 -0.03 10.07 -21.91
C ILE A 335 1.42 10.57 -21.77
N GLU A 336 2.32 9.69 -21.33
CA GLU A 336 3.73 10.04 -21.11
C GLU A 336 4.53 10.19 -22.42
N GLU A 337 5.56 11.06 -22.43
CA GLU A 337 6.43 11.29 -23.60
C GLU A 337 7.07 9.99 -24.12
N GLU A 338 7.34 9.03 -23.23
CA GLU A 338 7.91 7.71 -23.54
C GLU A 338 7.02 6.85 -24.46
N LEU A 339 5.73 7.16 -24.60
CA LEU A 339 4.84 6.48 -25.55
C LEU A 339 5.03 6.94 -27.00
N ILE A 340 5.75 8.05 -27.23
CA ILE A 340 6.13 8.50 -28.56
C ILE A 340 7.50 7.90 -28.86
N ASN A 341 7.49 6.70 -29.43
CA ASN A 341 8.69 5.91 -29.69
C ASN A 341 8.55 5.15 -31.02
N VAL A 342 9.63 4.54 -31.49
CA VAL A 342 9.64 3.79 -32.76
C VAL A 342 8.78 2.52 -32.77
N GLY A 343 8.36 2.01 -31.61
CA GLY A 343 7.63 0.75 -31.43
C GLY A 343 8.53 -0.50 -31.43
N THR A 344 8.06 -1.60 -30.82
CA THR A 344 8.69 -2.93 -30.92
C THR A 344 7.63 -4.02 -31.16
N PRO A 345 7.63 -4.69 -32.33
CA PRO A 345 8.36 -4.38 -33.56
C PRO A 345 8.13 -2.95 -34.00
N GLU A 346 9.02 -2.41 -34.82
CA GLU A 346 8.94 -1.00 -35.17
C GLU A 346 7.65 -0.69 -35.94
N VAL A 347 7.09 0.49 -35.69
CA VAL A 347 5.98 1.05 -36.45
C VAL A 347 6.39 1.09 -37.92
N GLU A 348 5.56 0.57 -38.81
CA GLU A 348 5.91 0.36 -40.22
C GLU A 348 6.37 1.64 -40.93
N ASP A 349 5.78 2.77 -40.54
CA ASP A 349 6.05 4.09 -41.09
C ASP A 349 7.50 4.54 -40.85
N VAL A 350 8.27 4.61 -41.93
CA VAL A 350 9.67 5.01 -41.91
C VAL A 350 9.85 6.45 -41.45
N GLU A 351 8.96 7.35 -41.85
CA GLU A 351 9.08 8.78 -41.56
C GLU A 351 8.73 9.06 -40.10
N TYR A 352 7.71 8.38 -39.56
CA TYR A 352 7.43 8.39 -38.12
C TYR A 352 8.65 7.94 -37.31
N ARG A 353 9.28 6.82 -37.69
CA ARG A 353 10.47 6.31 -37.00
C ARG A 353 11.63 7.32 -37.03
N LYS A 354 11.92 7.91 -38.19
CA LYS A 354 12.97 8.95 -38.31
C LYS A 354 12.65 10.18 -37.46
N CYS A 355 11.40 10.64 -37.48
CA CYS A 355 10.95 11.78 -36.69
C CYS A 355 11.20 11.52 -35.20
N VAL A 356 10.72 10.41 -34.67
CA VAL A 356 10.80 10.10 -33.24
C VAL A 356 12.21 9.74 -32.75
N LEU A 357 13.09 9.26 -33.64
CA LEU A 357 14.52 9.07 -33.34
C LEU A 357 15.30 10.38 -33.20
N SER A 358 14.76 11.51 -33.70
CA SER A 358 15.37 12.83 -33.53
C SER A 358 15.33 13.24 -32.05
N PRO A 359 16.39 13.87 -31.49
CA PRO A 359 16.42 14.32 -30.10
C PRO A 359 15.26 15.24 -29.68
N LEU A 360 14.63 15.92 -30.64
CA LEU A 360 13.48 16.82 -30.41
C LEU A 360 12.17 16.28 -30.98
N GLY A 361 12.17 15.17 -31.70
CA GLY A 361 11.03 14.71 -32.50
C GLY A 361 9.78 14.40 -31.69
N CYS A 362 9.92 13.74 -30.53
CA CYS A 362 8.77 13.48 -29.64
C CYS A 362 8.11 14.79 -29.19
N ARG A 363 8.92 15.81 -28.87
CA ARG A 363 8.43 17.12 -28.45
C ARG A 363 7.82 17.91 -29.60
N GLU A 364 8.38 17.80 -30.80
CA GLU A 364 7.82 18.43 -32.00
C GLU A 364 6.43 17.86 -32.33
N VAL A 365 6.27 16.53 -32.26
CA VAL A 365 4.96 15.86 -32.39
C VAL A 365 3.95 16.38 -31.36
N LEU A 366 4.34 16.44 -30.08
CA LEU A 366 3.44 16.92 -29.02
C LEU A 366 3.13 18.41 -29.13
N ASN A 367 4.10 19.23 -29.52
CA ASN A 367 3.89 20.66 -29.75
C ASN A 367 2.91 20.89 -30.90
N LEU A 368 3.04 20.16 -32.01
CA LEU A 368 2.08 20.23 -33.11
C LEU A 368 0.65 19.86 -32.67
N LEU A 369 0.46 18.86 -31.82
CA LEU A 369 -0.87 18.49 -31.34
C LEU A 369 -1.41 19.46 -30.27
N SER A 370 -0.54 19.97 -29.40
CA SER A 370 -0.92 20.83 -28.29
C SER A 370 -1.14 22.29 -28.67
N ASP A 371 -0.39 22.79 -29.66
CA ASP A 371 -0.58 24.14 -30.19
C ASP A 371 -2.02 24.34 -30.69
N PHE A 372 -2.58 23.32 -31.37
CA PHE A 372 -3.95 23.31 -31.89
C PHE A 372 -5.02 22.91 -30.85
N SER A 373 -4.67 22.85 -29.56
CA SER A 373 -5.56 22.45 -28.46
C SER A 373 -6.22 21.08 -28.66
N LEU A 374 -5.56 20.14 -29.36
CA LEU A 374 -6.01 18.73 -29.45
C LEU A 374 -5.50 17.92 -28.25
N PHE A 375 -4.32 18.30 -27.74
CA PHE A 375 -3.67 17.76 -26.56
C PHE A 375 -3.28 18.92 -25.63
N THR A 376 -3.10 18.64 -24.34
CA THR A 376 -2.70 19.63 -23.34
C THR A 376 -1.67 19.04 -22.39
N TYR A 377 -0.57 19.75 -22.14
CA TYR A 377 0.48 19.30 -21.23
C TYR A 377 0.01 19.25 -19.76
N VAL A 378 0.41 18.20 -19.06
CA VAL A 378 0.21 17.97 -17.63
C VAL A 378 1.56 17.66 -17.00
N GLY A 379 1.95 18.39 -15.95
CA GLY A 379 3.18 18.10 -15.20
C GLY A 379 4.51 18.22 -15.98
N GLY A 380 4.49 18.75 -17.21
CA GLY A 380 5.70 19.03 -18.02
C GLY A 380 6.28 17.85 -18.82
N HIS A 381 5.83 16.62 -18.56
CA HIS A 381 6.34 15.39 -19.22
C HIS A 381 5.25 14.43 -19.68
N SER A 382 3.97 14.81 -19.52
CA SER A 382 2.84 14.06 -20.06
C SER A 382 1.83 15.00 -20.68
N VAL A 383 0.97 14.45 -21.52
CA VAL A 383 -0.12 15.17 -22.18
C VAL A 383 -1.44 14.47 -21.92
N CYS A 384 -2.54 15.21 -21.93
CA CYS A 384 -3.88 14.62 -21.98
C CYS A 384 -4.61 15.10 -23.23
N THR A 385 -5.51 14.27 -23.73
CA THR A 385 -6.39 14.61 -24.85
C THR A 385 -7.84 14.58 -24.38
N HIS A 386 -8.65 15.49 -24.92
CA HIS A 386 -10.04 15.58 -24.52
C HIS A 386 -10.81 14.36 -25.05
N ARG A 387 -11.62 13.72 -24.20
CA ARG A 387 -12.37 12.50 -24.53
C ARG A 387 -13.18 12.59 -25.83
N LEU A 388 -13.86 13.72 -26.07
CA LEU A 388 -14.59 13.91 -27.34
C LEU A 388 -13.67 13.89 -28.57
N VAL A 389 -12.43 14.36 -28.45
CA VAL A 389 -11.44 14.29 -29.54
C VAL A 389 -11.05 12.84 -29.79
N GLN A 390 -10.76 12.04 -28.76
CA GLN A 390 -10.49 10.60 -28.93
C GLN A 390 -11.67 9.84 -29.55
N GLU A 391 -12.90 10.10 -29.08
CA GLU A 391 -14.13 9.47 -29.63
C GLU A 391 -14.32 9.82 -31.12
N LEU A 392 -14.08 11.09 -31.50
CA LEU A 392 -14.18 11.54 -32.89
C LEU A 392 -13.06 10.97 -33.78
N VAL A 393 -11.82 10.92 -33.28
CA VAL A 393 -10.70 10.28 -33.98
C VAL A 393 -11.08 8.83 -34.27
N TRP A 394 -11.50 8.07 -33.25
CA TRP A 394 -11.92 6.69 -33.41
C TRP A 394 -13.02 6.52 -34.47
N GLU A 395 -14.09 7.30 -34.41
CA GLU A 395 -15.22 7.19 -35.34
C GLU A 395 -14.87 7.58 -36.78
N SER A 396 -13.91 8.48 -36.96
CA SER A 396 -13.46 8.95 -38.27
C SER A 396 -12.63 7.91 -39.04
N LEU A 397 -11.95 7.00 -38.34
CA LEU A 397 -11.08 5.99 -38.94
C LEU A 397 -11.89 4.90 -39.66
N THR A 398 -11.42 4.50 -40.85
CA THR A 398 -11.96 3.32 -41.53
C THR A 398 -11.60 2.05 -40.75
N PRO A 399 -12.29 0.92 -40.96
CA PRO A 399 -11.94 -0.36 -40.32
C PRO A 399 -10.44 -0.70 -40.47
N GLU A 400 -9.86 -0.48 -41.65
CA GLU A 400 -8.45 -0.75 -41.94
C GLU A 400 -7.53 0.19 -41.14
N SER A 401 -7.80 1.50 -41.17
CA SER A 401 -7.01 2.47 -40.39
C SER A 401 -7.16 2.29 -38.88
N LYS A 402 -8.29 1.74 -38.40
CA LYS A 402 -8.45 1.35 -37.00
C LYS A 402 -7.54 0.18 -36.64
N ALA A 403 -7.43 -0.82 -37.51
CA ALA A 403 -6.50 -1.92 -37.31
C ALA A 403 -5.04 -1.43 -37.30
N GLU A 404 -4.65 -0.58 -38.25
CA GLU A 404 -3.30 0.04 -38.29
C GLU A 404 -3.01 0.86 -37.02
N SER A 405 -3.96 1.70 -36.59
CA SER A 405 -3.80 2.54 -35.40
C SER A 405 -3.75 1.72 -34.11
N PHE A 406 -4.47 0.60 -34.06
CA PHE A 406 -4.37 -0.38 -32.97
C PHE A 406 -2.98 -1.02 -32.92
N ILE A 407 -2.46 -1.45 -34.08
CA ILE A 407 -1.11 -2.03 -34.21
C ILE A 407 -0.06 -1.03 -33.73
N ASP A 408 -0.17 0.23 -34.17
CA ASP A 408 0.72 1.30 -33.74
C ASP A 408 0.68 1.47 -32.22
N ALA A 409 -0.51 1.53 -31.62
CA ALA A 409 -0.69 1.64 -30.17
C ALA A 409 -0.07 0.45 -29.41
N VAL A 410 -0.23 -0.79 -29.92
CA VAL A 410 0.39 -2.00 -29.37
C VAL A 410 1.91 -1.91 -29.44
N ARG A 411 2.47 -1.57 -30.61
CA ARG A 411 3.93 -1.51 -30.82
C ARG A 411 4.57 -0.43 -29.96
N MET A 412 3.97 0.76 -29.90
CA MET A 412 4.45 1.88 -29.07
C MET A 412 4.43 1.52 -27.58
N LEU A 413 3.34 0.93 -27.10
CA LEU A 413 3.21 0.53 -25.70
C LEU A 413 4.15 -0.64 -25.35
N SER A 414 4.32 -1.60 -26.27
CA SER A 414 5.27 -2.72 -26.14
C SER A 414 6.71 -2.22 -26.00
N TYR A 415 7.13 -1.27 -26.85
CA TYR A 415 8.43 -0.61 -26.72
C TYR A 415 8.58 0.06 -25.35
N ALA A 416 7.58 0.83 -24.91
CA ALA A 416 7.61 1.52 -23.62
C ALA A 416 7.75 0.53 -22.45
N PHE A 417 7.03 -0.60 -22.48
CA PHE A 417 7.22 -1.68 -21.51
C PHE A 417 8.64 -2.27 -21.56
N SER A 418 9.23 -2.46 -22.74
CA SER A 418 10.59 -3.01 -22.88
C SER A 418 11.69 -2.11 -22.30
N LYS A 419 11.44 -0.81 -22.18
CA LYS A 419 12.38 0.16 -21.59
C LYS A 419 12.13 0.43 -20.11
N CYS A 420 11.00 -0.05 -19.57
CA CYS A 420 10.63 0.11 -18.18
C CYS A 420 10.93 -1.17 -17.40
N PHE A 421 11.29 -1.02 -16.13
CA PHE A 421 11.40 -2.15 -15.23
C PHE A 421 10.00 -2.58 -14.76
N SER A 422 9.64 -3.85 -14.97
CA SER A 422 8.37 -4.45 -14.59
C SER A 422 8.58 -5.51 -13.49
N PRO A 423 7.53 -5.89 -12.75
CA PRO A 423 7.62 -6.97 -11.76
C PRO A 423 8.09 -8.30 -12.37
N SER A 424 7.81 -8.52 -13.66
CA SER A 424 8.25 -9.70 -14.40
C SER A 424 9.77 -9.81 -14.55
N ASN A 425 10.53 -8.70 -14.41
CA ASN A 425 12.00 -8.71 -14.40
C ASN A 425 12.62 -9.22 -13.09
N LEU A 426 11.83 -9.44 -12.04
CA LEU A 426 12.33 -9.95 -10.74
C LEU A 426 12.53 -11.47 -10.72
N VAL A 427 12.13 -12.17 -11.77
CA VAL A 427 12.27 -13.64 -11.87
C VAL A 427 13.56 -13.95 -12.62
N ASN A 428 14.55 -14.51 -11.93
CA ASN A 428 15.78 -14.99 -12.56
C ASN A 428 15.47 -16.24 -13.38
N SER A 429 15.75 -16.21 -14.69
CA SER A 429 15.69 -17.37 -15.57
C SER A 429 16.96 -18.22 -15.43
N ASP A 430 17.13 -18.92 -14.31
CA ASP A 430 18.10 -20.01 -14.22
C ASP A 430 17.46 -21.28 -14.81
N GLU A 431 17.96 -21.70 -15.97
CA GLU A 431 17.40 -22.78 -16.83
C GLU A 431 17.42 -24.19 -16.21
N ASN A 432 17.78 -24.38 -14.94
CA ASN A 432 18.04 -25.71 -14.37
C ASN A 432 17.07 -26.20 -13.29
N ASN A 433 16.05 -25.43 -12.88
CA ASN A 433 15.06 -25.90 -11.90
C ASN A 433 13.64 -25.69 -12.40
N GLY A 434 13.00 -26.78 -12.82
CA GLY A 434 11.58 -26.79 -13.16
C GLY A 434 10.69 -26.46 -11.96
N GLU A 435 9.76 -25.54 -12.19
CA GLU A 435 8.45 -25.37 -11.52
C GLU A 435 8.31 -24.54 -10.22
N GLU A 436 9.35 -23.93 -9.63
CA GLU A 436 9.16 -23.00 -8.50
C GLU A 436 9.56 -21.54 -8.83
N GLN A 437 8.56 -20.64 -8.89
CA GLN A 437 8.75 -19.19 -8.95
C GLN A 437 9.34 -18.67 -7.63
N ASN A 438 10.67 -18.74 -7.49
CA ASN A 438 11.39 -18.20 -6.35
C ASN A 438 11.71 -16.72 -6.58
N ILE A 439 10.78 -15.82 -6.21
CA ILE A 439 11.13 -14.43 -5.96
C ILE A 439 11.60 -14.34 -4.50
N ALA A 440 12.90 -14.21 -4.27
CA ALA A 440 13.39 -13.96 -2.92
C ALA A 440 12.87 -12.59 -2.45
N ILE A 441 12.34 -12.50 -1.23
CA ILE A 441 11.88 -11.24 -0.63
C ILE A 441 13.00 -10.18 -0.60
N CYS A 442 14.26 -10.63 -0.66
CA CYS A 442 15.47 -9.83 -0.67
C CYS A 442 15.70 -9.07 -1.99
N ASP A 443 15.17 -9.58 -3.11
CA ASP A 443 15.30 -8.99 -4.45
C ASP A 443 14.21 -7.94 -4.74
N LEU A 444 13.27 -7.80 -3.81
CA LEU A 444 12.16 -6.87 -3.93
C LEU A 444 12.64 -5.41 -3.82
N PRO A 445 12.24 -4.52 -4.75
CA PRO A 445 12.66 -3.13 -4.75
C PRO A 445 12.26 -2.42 -3.45
N LYS A 446 13.21 -1.68 -2.86
CA LYS A 446 12.97 -0.90 -1.63
C LYS A 446 12.39 0.49 -1.91
N SER A 447 12.48 0.97 -3.16
CA SER A 447 12.00 2.30 -3.55
C SER A 447 10.48 2.29 -3.81
N PRO A 448 9.70 3.18 -3.17
CA PRO A 448 8.25 3.28 -3.37
C PRO A 448 7.80 3.65 -4.78
N SER A 449 8.68 4.14 -5.65
CA SER A 449 8.34 4.55 -7.02
C SER A 449 8.94 3.67 -8.11
N HIS A 450 9.51 2.52 -7.74
CA HIS A 450 10.25 1.67 -8.66
C HIS A 450 9.42 1.14 -9.85
N PHE A 451 8.12 0.87 -9.64
CA PHE A 451 7.18 0.39 -10.66
C PHE A 451 6.17 1.46 -11.07
N TYR A 452 6.44 2.74 -10.79
CA TYR A 452 5.51 3.83 -11.08
C TYR A 452 5.18 3.92 -12.58
N MET A 453 6.20 4.00 -13.45
CA MET A 453 6.01 4.07 -14.91
C MET A 453 5.35 2.80 -15.47
N TRP A 454 5.72 1.62 -14.97
CA TRP A 454 5.06 0.37 -15.34
C TRP A 454 3.56 0.42 -15.02
N SER A 455 3.18 0.92 -13.83
CA SER A 455 1.78 1.07 -13.46
C SER A 455 1.04 2.05 -14.38
N LYS A 456 1.70 3.12 -14.84
CA LYS A 456 1.14 4.05 -15.83
C LYS A 456 0.89 3.38 -17.19
N PHE A 457 1.87 2.66 -17.71
CA PHE A 457 1.71 1.91 -18.96
C PHE A 457 0.62 0.83 -18.86
N CYS A 458 0.46 0.19 -17.70
CA CYS A 458 -0.67 -0.70 -17.46
C CYS A 458 -2.03 0.01 -17.56
N MET A 459 -2.14 1.30 -17.19
CA MET A 459 -3.38 2.07 -17.37
C MET A 459 -3.72 2.27 -18.86
N HIS A 460 -2.73 2.55 -19.70
CA HIS A 460 -2.91 2.57 -21.15
C HIS A 460 -3.29 1.19 -21.69
N GLY A 461 -2.64 0.13 -21.20
CA GLY A 461 -2.94 -1.26 -21.56
C GLY A 461 -4.38 -1.67 -21.19
N HIS A 462 -4.90 -1.26 -20.03
CA HIS A 462 -6.30 -1.52 -19.67
C HIS A 462 -7.29 -0.88 -20.66
N HIS A 463 -6.99 0.33 -21.16
CA HIS A 463 -7.82 1.01 -22.14
C HIS A 463 -7.73 0.34 -23.52
N LEU A 464 -6.52 -0.04 -23.92
CA LEU A 464 -6.24 -0.80 -25.14
C LEU A 464 -7.04 -2.11 -25.17
N CYS A 465 -7.02 -2.89 -24.08
CA CYS A 465 -7.79 -4.13 -23.95
C CYS A 465 -9.30 -3.92 -24.11
N ARG A 466 -9.84 -2.84 -23.53
CA ARG A 466 -11.28 -2.52 -23.64
C ARG A 466 -11.65 -2.13 -25.07
N ASN A 467 -10.82 -1.32 -25.72
CA ASN A 467 -11.05 -0.88 -27.09
C ASN A 467 -10.82 -2.00 -28.11
N MET A 468 -9.97 -2.98 -27.79
CA MET A 468 -9.80 -4.20 -28.59
C MET A 468 -11.11 -4.98 -28.70
N GLU A 469 -11.85 -5.17 -27.60
CA GLU A 469 -13.17 -5.83 -27.64
C GLU A 469 -14.15 -5.08 -28.58
N ASN A 470 -14.17 -3.75 -28.52
CA ASN A 470 -14.99 -2.92 -29.43
C ASN A 470 -14.51 -2.99 -30.89
N LEU A 471 -13.20 -3.06 -31.11
CA LEU A 471 -12.59 -3.18 -32.42
C LEU A 471 -12.97 -4.51 -33.07
N LEU A 472 -12.90 -5.62 -32.33
CA LEU A 472 -13.27 -6.96 -32.81
C LEU A 472 -14.75 -7.03 -33.25
N VAL A 473 -15.65 -6.30 -32.58
CA VAL A 473 -17.05 -6.18 -33.01
C VAL A 473 -17.18 -5.40 -34.32
N THR A 474 -16.31 -4.41 -34.53
CA THR A 474 -16.37 -3.49 -35.68
C THR A 474 -15.71 -4.06 -36.95
N LEU A 475 -14.66 -4.89 -36.82
CA LEU A 475 -13.80 -5.33 -37.93
C LEU A 475 -14.35 -6.50 -38.78
N GLY A 476 -15.49 -7.10 -38.44
CA GLY A 476 -16.03 -8.25 -39.19
C GLY A 476 -15.05 -9.44 -39.24
N SER A 477 -15.15 -10.29 -40.27
CA SER A 477 -14.29 -11.48 -40.44
C SER A 477 -12.99 -11.22 -41.21
N VAL A 478 -12.79 -10.02 -41.78
CA VAL A 478 -11.76 -9.76 -42.80
C VAL A 478 -10.44 -9.22 -42.22
N CYS A 479 -10.47 -8.63 -41.02
CA CYS A 479 -9.28 -8.01 -40.39
C CYS A 479 -8.95 -8.57 -39.00
N GLN A 480 -9.45 -9.76 -38.64
CA GLN A 480 -9.19 -10.35 -37.31
C GLN A 480 -7.71 -10.71 -37.14
N ASP A 481 -7.07 -11.21 -38.20
CA ASP A 481 -5.66 -11.62 -38.19
C ASP A 481 -4.71 -10.46 -37.87
N SER A 482 -5.13 -9.21 -38.06
CA SER A 482 -4.37 -7.99 -37.82
C SER A 482 -4.38 -7.52 -36.36
N VAL A 483 -4.95 -8.28 -35.41
CA VAL A 483 -5.06 -7.89 -33.99
C VAL A 483 -4.34 -8.88 -33.07
N TRP A 484 -4.09 -10.10 -33.56
CA TRP A 484 -3.49 -11.19 -32.82
C TRP A 484 -1.96 -11.15 -32.95
N PHE A 485 -1.27 -10.47 -32.03
CA PHE A 485 0.20 -10.45 -31.99
C PHE A 485 0.77 -10.82 -30.61
N PRO A 486 2.01 -11.35 -30.53
CA PRO A 486 2.66 -11.64 -29.24
C PRO A 486 2.81 -10.41 -28.36
N GLU A 487 3.02 -9.24 -28.94
CA GLU A 487 3.15 -7.96 -28.23
C GLU A 487 1.83 -7.62 -27.52
N THR A 488 0.70 -7.84 -28.20
CA THR A 488 -0.64 -7.72 -27.61
C THR A 488 -0.76 -8.67 -26.42
N ALA A 489 -0.39 -9.95 -26.59
CA ALA A 489 -0.44 -10.93 -25.52
C ALA A 489 0.45 -10.53 -24.31
N LYS A 490 1.65 -9.98 -24.57
CA LYS A 490 2.57 -9.49 -23.53
C LYS A 490 2.00 -8.28 -22.77
N ILE A 491 1.38 -7.32 -23.45
CA ILE A 491 0.72 -6.18 -22.81
C ILE A 491 -0.44 -6.65 -21.92
N LEU A 492 -1.26 -7.59 -22.43
CA LEU A 492 -2.37 -8.18 -21.65
C LEU A 492 -1.83 -8.90 -20.41
N TYR A 493 -0.73 -9.62 -20.55
CA TYR A 493 -0.04 -10.26 -19.44
C TYR A 493 0.40 -9.26 -18.36
N GLU A 494 1.09 -8.17 -18.73
CA GLU A 494 1.50 -7.12 -17.78
C GLU A 494 0.27 -6.49 -17.08
N CYS A 495 -0.83 -6.30 -17.83
CA CYS A 495 -2.09 -5.84 -17.26
C CYS A 495 -2.71 -6.84 -16.28
N ALA A 496 -2.59 -8.15 -16.54
CA ALA A 496 -3.04 -9.20 -15.63
C ALA A 496 -2.22 -9.23 -14.34
N VAL A 497 -0.89 -9.09 -14.43
CA VAL A 497 0.00 -8.94 -13.27
C VAL A 497 -0.39 -7.72 -12.44
N HIS A 498 -0.62 -6.58 -13.09
CA HIS A 498 -1.09 -5.36 -12.43
C HIS A 498 -2.45 -5.51 -11.73
N LEU A 499 -3.41 -6.23 -12.35
CA LEU A 499 -4.70 -6.51 -11.71
C LEU A 499 -4.56 -7.48 -10.53
N SER A 500 -3.67 -8.46 -10.65
CA SER A 500 -3.37 -9.39 -9.58
C SER A 500 -2.73 -8.70 -8.37
N ALA A 501 -1.82 -7.75 -8.61
CA ALA A 501 -1.24 -6.89 -7.56
C ALA A 501 -2.28 -6.04 -6.82
N ASN A 502 -3.38 -5.68 -7.50
CA ASN A 502 -4.48 -4.89 -6.95
C ASN A 502 -5.68 -5.74 -6.47
N HIS A 503 -5.46 -7.02 -6.15
CA HIS A 503 -6.48 -7.96 -5.64
C HIS A 503 -7.67 -8.22 -6.60
N LYS A 504 -7.56 -7.92 -7.89
CA LYS A 504 -8.62 -8.13 -8.90
C LYS A 504 -8.41 -9.45 -9.66
N GLN A 505 -8.35 -10.56 -8.92
CA GLN A 505 -7.90 -11.86 -9.46
C GLN A 505 -8.77 -12.41 -10.59
N GLU A 506 -10.10 -12.27 -10.51
CA GLU A 506 -11.01 -12.72 -11.58
C GLU A 506 -10.75 -11.99 -12.91
N LYS A 507 -10.55 -10.67 -12.84
CA LYS A 507 -10.22 -9.85 -14.02
C LYS A 507 -8.82 -10.20 -14.54
N ALA A 508 -7.85 -10.39 -13.63
CA ALA A 508 -6.49 -10.80 -13.98
C ALA A 508 -6.49 -12.14 -14.73
N LYS A 509 -7.20 -13.16 -14.20
CA LYS A 509 -7.32 -14.48 -14.83
C LYS A 509 -8.00 -14.42 -16.20
N ARG A 510 -9.08 -13.64 -16.34
CA ARG A 510 -9.76 -13.48 -17.64
C ARG A 510 -8.83 -12.87 -18.68
N ILE A 511 -8.10 -11.80 -18.33
CA ILE A 511 -7.17 -11.14 -19.26
C ILE A 511 -5.98 -12.05 -19.57
N LEU A 512 -5.44 -12.76 -18.58
CA LEU A 512 -4.34 -13.70 -18.80
C LEU A 512 -4.75 -14.87 -19.71
N ASN A 513 -5.92 -15.47 -19.47
CA ASN A 513 -6.47 -16.50 -20.36
C ASN A 513 -6.66 -15.98 -21.78
N PHE A 514 -7.07 -14.72 -21.92
CA PHE A 514 -7.19 -14.10 -23.24
C PHE A 514 -5.81 -13.92 -23.89
N ALA A 515 -4.78 -13.51 -23.15
CA ALA A 515 -3.41 -13.43 -23.65
C ALA A 515 -2.89 -14.78 -24.19
N TYR A 516 -3.12 -15.88 -23.47
CA TYR A 516 -2.78 -17.23 -23.96
C TYR A 516 -3.52 -17.57 -25.26
N ARG A 517 -4.82 -17.27 -25.35
CA ARG A 517 -5.60 -17.50 -26.58
C ARG A 517 -5.08 -16.70 -27.78
N ILE A 518 -4.56 -15.50 -27.57
CA ILE A 518 -3.92 -14.73 -28.65
C ILE A 518 -2.69 -15.47 -29.18
N LEU A 519 -1.89 -16.06 -28.30
CA LEU A 519 -0.73 -16.87 -28.69
C LEU A 519 -1.15 -18.17 -29.39
N ASP A 520 -2.22 -18.82 -28.94
CA ASP A 520 -2.77 -20.03 -29.58
C ASP A 520 -3.36 -19.75 -30.98
N TRP A 521 -3.92 -18.55 -31.19
CA TRP A 521 -4.51 -18.12 -32.46
C TRP A 521 -3.50 -17.53 -33.44
N PHE A 522 -2.27 -17.26 -33.00
CA PHE A 522 -1.26 -16.71 -33.88
C PHE A 522 -0.95 -17.69 -35.02
N PRO A 523 -1.05 -17.30 -36.30
CA PRO A 523 -0.85 -18.22 -37.41
C PRO A 523 0.57 -18.79 -37.42
N LEU A 524 0.72 -20.07 -37.77
CA LEU A 524 1.99 -20.79 -38.04
C LEU A 524 2.75 -20.21 -39.26
N LEU A 525 2.99 -18.89 -39.29
CA LEU A 525 3.77 -18.21 -40.30
C LEU A 525 5.26 -18.29 -39.95
N ALA A 526 6.08 -18.58 -40.96
CA ALA A 526 7.48 -18.95 -40.83
C ALA A 526 8.31 -17.94 -40.01
N GLY A 527 9.00 -18.44 -38.98
CA GLY A 527 9.86 -17.67 -38.06
C GLY A 527 9.66 -17.95 -36.55
N TYR A 528 8.80 -18.92 -36.20
CA TYR A 528 8.15 -18.99 -34.87
C TYR A 528 8.63 -20.06 -33.89
N GLU A 529 9.78 -20.70 -34.10
CA GLU A 529 10.33 -21.64 -33.11
C GLU A 529 10.63 -20.92 -31.78
N THR A 530 11.16 -19.70 -31.84
CA THR A 530 11.55 -18.91 -30.66
C THR A 530 10.38 -18.47 -29.78
N VAL A 531 9.23 -18.10 -30.34
CA VAL A 531 8.07 -17.67 -29.52
C VAL A 531 7.40 -18.87 -28.85
N ALA A 532 7.27 -20.00 -29.57
CA ALA A 532 6.76 -21.23 -28.99
C ALA A 532 7.68 -21.75 -27.87
N GLU A 533 9.00 -21.74 -28.08
CA GLU A 533 10.01 -22.08 -27.06
C GLU A 533 9.94 -21.14 -25.85
N ASN A 534 9.77 -19.83 -26.07
CA ASN A 534 9.69 -18.85 -24.99
C ASN A 534 8.40 -18.99 -24.16
N VAL A 535 7.28 -19.35 -24.79
CA VAL A 535 6.04 -19.65 -24.09
C VAL A 535 6.17 -20.96 -23.30
N SER A 536 6.78 -22.00 -23.87
CA SER A 536 7.02 -23.26 -23.15
C SER A 536 8.00 -23.12 -22.00
N ASN A 537 8.99 -22.22 -22.13
CA ASN A 537 10.00 -21.95 -21.09
C ASN A 537 9.55 -20.88 -20.07
N ASN A 538 8.29 -20.44 -20.10
CA ASN A 538 7.73 -19.36 -19.27
C ASN A 538 8.48 -18.01 -19.37
N SER A 539 9.35 -17.79 -20.34
CA SER A 539 10.12 -16.54 -20.47
C SER A 539 9.23 -15.36 -20.89
N LEU A 540 8.17 -15.62 -21.66
CA LEU A 540 7.20 -14.60 -22.06
C LEU A 540 6.33 -14.15 -20.87
N PHE A 541 5.88 -15.09 -20.04
CA PHE A 541 4.95 -14.88 -18.91
C PHE A 541 5.53 -15.40 -17.58
N PRO A 542 6.58 -14.75 -17.05
CA PRO A 542 7.42 -15.32 -15.99
C PRO A 542 6.80 -15.38 -14.60
N LEU A 543 5.76 -14.57 -14.32
CA LEU A 543 4.97 -14.57 -13.08
C LEU A 543 3.59 -15.22 -13.28
N PHE A 544 3.20 -16.08 -12.34
CA PHE A 544 1.87 -16.70 -12.32
C PHE A 544 0.88 -15.79 -11.59
N THR A 545 -0.33 -15.68 -12.15
CA THR A 545 -1.46 -15.08 -11.44
C THR A 545 -2.37 -16.19 -10.90
N PRO A 546 -2.87 -16.09 -9.64
CA PRO A 546 -2.75 -14.96 -8.72
C PRO A 546 -1.37 -14.84 -8.07
N LEU A 547 -0.84 -13.61 -7.97
CA LEU A 547 0.40 -13.31 -7.28
C LEU A 547 0.29 -13.62 -5.77
N PRO A 548 1.37 -14.02 -5.08
CA PRO A 548 1.38 -14.12 -3.62
C PRO A 548 1.14 -12.78 -2.91
N LYS A 549 0.45 -12.77 -1.74
CA LYS A 549 0.09 -11.53 -1.02
C LYS A 549 1.30 -10.64 -0.67
N CYS A 550 2.44 -11.23 -0.31
CA CYS A 550 3.67 -10.51 -0.03
C CYS A 550 4.15 -9.70 -1.25
N ILE A 551 4.15 -10.30 -2.44
CA ILE A 551 4.52 -9.66 -3.70
C ILE A 551 3.49 -8.59 -4.09
N GLN A 552 2.20 -8.84 -3.88
CA GLN A 552 1.14 -7.84 -4.13
C GLN A 552 1.37 -6.56 -3.32
N ILE A 553 1.69 -6.70 -2.02
CA ILE A 553 1.96 -5.56 -1.13
C ILE A 553 3.17 -4.77 -1.62
N VAL A 554 4.25 -5.45 -2.01
CA VAL A 554 5.45 -4.76 -2.49
C VAL A 554 5.22 -4.06 -3.82
N ILE A 555 4.61 -4.73 -4.81
CA ILE A 555 4.32 -4.11 -6.11
C ILE A 555 3.45 -2.87 -5.88
N LYS A 556 2.39 -2.98 -5.08
CA LYS A 556 1.51 -1.84 -4.78
C LYS A 556 2.26 -0.68 -4.12
N ARG A 557 3.17 -0.98 -3.18
CA ARG A 557 4.03 0.03 -2.55
C ARG A 557 4.98 0.68 -3.56
N CYS A 558 5.50 -0.07 -4.53
CA CYS A 558 6.46 0.39 -5.53
C CYS A 558 5.82 1.14 -6.71
N CYS A 559 4.49 1.07 -6.85
CA CYS A 559 3.74 1.84 -7.85
C CYS A 559 3.40 3.27 -7.38
N MET A 560 3.86 3.70 -6.20
CA MET A 560 3.53 5.04 -5.69
C MET A 560 4.29 6.12 -6.46
N PRO A 561 3.68 7.29 -6.72
CA PRO A 561 4.39 8.40 -7.36
C PRO A 561 5.61 8.82 -6.52
N PRO A 562 6.69 9.27 -7.16
CA PRO A 562 7.84 9.82 -6.44
C PRO A 562 7.40 11.02 -5.59
N PHE A 563 7.91 11.11 -4.36
CA PHE A 563 7.61 12.21 -3.45
C PHE A 563 8.24 13.50 -4.02
N VAL A 564 7.43 14.32 -4.69
CA VAL A 564 7.83 15.64 -5.16
C VAL A 564 7.41 16.66 -4.09
N SER A 565 8.38 17.30 -3.44
CA SER A 565 8.14 18.46 -2.59
C SER A 565 7.47 19.58 -3.39
N LEU A 566 6.33 20.06 -2.90
CA LEU A 566 5.37 20.94 -3.57
C LEU A 566 5.83 22.41 -3.69
N GLN A 567 7.12 22.65 -3.98
CA GLN A 567 7.71 23.99 -4.14
C GLN A 567 8.26 24.30 -5.55
N ARG A 568 8.18 23.37 -6.51
CA ARG A 568 8.69 23.61 -7.89
C ARG A 568 7.58 23.66 -8.96
N LEU A 569 6.45 24.30 -8.66
CA LEU A 569 5.41 24.60 -9.66
C LEU A 569 5.30 26.10 -9.96
N THR A 570 6.42 26.80 -10.02
CA THR A 570 6.54 28.07 -10.75
C THR A 570 8.02 28.27 -11.07
N GLU A 571 8.45 27.87 -12.26
CA GLU A 571 9.45 28.56 -13.11
C GLU A 571 9.84 27.66 -14.29
N LYS A 572 9.98 28.27 -15.47
CA LYS A 572 10.36 27.61 -16.73
C LYS A 572 11.80 27.07 -16.68
N PRO A 573 12.13 26.04 -17.48
CA PRO A 573 13.45 25.39 -17.46
C PRO A 573 14.51 26.24 -18.15
N GLY A 574 15.54 26.65 -17.40
CA GLY A 574 16.87 26.92 -17.94
C GLY A 574 17.65 25.62 -17.98
N GLY A 575 18.16 25.21 -19.14
CA GLY A 575 18.90 23.97 -19.32
C GLY A 575 20.13 23.88 -18.41
N LEU A 576 20.15 22.89 -17.52
CA LEU A 576 21.34 22.47 -16.80
C LEU A 576 22.04 21.38 -17.63
N ASP A 577 23.21 21.75 -18.14
CA ASP A 577 24.18 20.89 -18.80
C ASP A 577 24.69 19.84 -17.80
N LEU A 578 24.15 18.62 -17.88
CA LEU A 578 24.37 17.53 -16.91
C LEU A 578 25.85 17.16 -16.76
N ASP A 579 26.65 17.37 -17.81
CA ASP A 579 28.08 17.03 -17.79
C ASP A 579 28.91 18.10 -17.07
N LYS A 580 28.57 19.38 -17.20
CA LYS A 580 29.17 20.46 -16.37
C LYS A 580 28.86 20.30 -14.89
N LEU A 581 27.68 19.77 -14.57
CA LEU A 581 27.28 19.55 -13.19
C LEU A 581 28.03 18.36 -12.56
N LYS A 582 28.23 17.26 -13.30
CA LYS A 582 29.10 16.15 -12.87
C LYS A 582 30.54 16.62 -12.64
N GLU A 583 31.06 17.46 -13.52
CA GLU A 583 32.38 18.07 -13.37
C GLU A 583 32.46 18.94 -12.10
N SER A 584 31.40 19.69 -11.81
CA SER A 584 31.30 20.50 -10.59
C SER A 584 31.26 19.67 -9.31
N ILE A 585 30.53 18.54 -9.31
CA ILE A 585 30.48 17.60 -8.18
C ILE A 585 31.87 16.98 -7.93
N GLU A 586 32.56 16.54 -8.99
CA GLU A 586 33.92 15.99 -8.86
C GLU A 586 34.92 17.06 -8.40
N LYS A 587 34.80 18.31 -8.86
CA LYS A 587 35.63 19.43 -8.38
C LYS A 587 35.45 19.67 -6.89
N LEU A 588 34.21 19.70 -6.40
CA LEU A 588 33.91 19.87 -4.96
C LEU A 588 34.43 18.69 -4.13
N LYS A 589 34.32 17.46 -4.64
CA LYS A 589 34.89 16.26 -4.01
C LYS A 589 36.41 16.35 -3.88
N LEU A 590 37.11 16.76 -4.95
CA LEU A 590 38.56 16.92 -4.95
C LEU A 590 39.01 18.04 -4.02
N ASP A 591 38.26 19.14 -3.99
CA ASP A 591 38.49 20.28 -3.11
C ASP A 591 38.30 19.89 -1.63
N GLY A 592 37.22 19.16 -1.32
CA GLY A 592 37.01 18.54 0.00
C GLY A 592 38.16 17.60 0.40
N ASN A 593 38.65 16.76 -0.53
CA ASN A 593 39.80 15.87 -0.26
C ASN A 593 41.08 16.66 0.04
N LYS A 594 41.31 17.78 -0.65
CA LYS A 594 42.47 18.65 -0.42
C LYS A 594 42.38 19.30 0.96
N ARG A 595 41.25 19.95 1.28
CA ARG A 595 41.04 20.59 2.58
C ARG A 595 41.13 19.60 3.75
N PHE A 596 40.66 18.37 3.56
CA PHE A 596 40.79 17.31 4.55
C PHE A 596 42.26 16.96 4.84
N LYS A 597 43.10 16.87 3.80
CA LYS A 597 44.55 16.63 3.94
C LYS A 597 45.26 17.80 4.62
N ASP A 598 44.81 19.03 4.36
CA ASP A 598 45.36 20.25 4.96
C ASP A 598 44.90 20.47 6.42
N GLY A 599 44.09 19.57 7.00
CA GLY A 599 43.57 19.69 8.37
C GLY A 599 42.41 20.69 8.53
N ARG A 600 41.89 21.26 7.45
CA ARG A 600 40.78 22.24 7.44
C ARG A 600 39.43 21.54 7.41
N TYR A 601 39.07 20.90 8.52
CA TYR A 601 37.91 19.99 8.57
C TYR A 601 36.55 20.67 8.37
N LYS A 602 36.29 21.86 8.93
CA LYS A 602 35.01 22.56 8.75
C LYS A 602 34.71 22.89 7.28
N GLU A 603 35.72 23.40 6.58
CA GLU A 603 35.57 23.72 5.16
C GLU A 603 35.52 22.48 4.25
N ALA A 604 36.17 21.38 4.67
CA ALA A 604 36.01 20.09 4.00
C ALA A 604 34.58 19.56 4.15
N LEU A 605 33.97 19.76 5.32
CA LEU A 605 32.57 19.40 5.57
C LEU A 605 31.64 20.18 4.65
N ASP A 606 31.81 21.50 4.54
CA ASP A 606 31.01 22.34 3.65
C ASP A 606 31.11 21.88 2.19
N ALA A 607 32.34 21.64 1.70
CA ALA A 607 32.57 21.19 0.32
C ALA A 607 31.92 19.82 0.03
N TYR A 608 31.98 18.86 0.96
CA TYR A 608 31.32 17.57 0.77
C TYR A 608 29.79 17.67 0.89
N SER A 609 29.26 18.51 1.78
CA SER A 609 27.82 18.73 1.89
C SER A 609 27.27 19.38 0.63
N SER A 610 27.91 20.43 0.11
CA SER A 610 27.54 21.04 -1.16
C SER A 610 27.61 20.05 -2.34
N ALA A 611 28.62 19.17 -2.37
CA ALA A 611 28.70 18.12 -3.38
C ALA A 611 27.54 17.11 -3.27
N ILE A 612 27.11 16.79 -2.05
CA ILE A 612 25.97 15.90 -1.79
C ILE A 612 24.66 16.56 -2.17
N ASP A 613 24.47 17.84 -1.83
CA ASP A 613 23.25 18.58 -2.14
C ASP A 613 23.07 18.73 -3.67
N LEU A 614 24.13 19.13 -4.38
CA LEU A 614 24.15 19.18 -5.85
C LEU A 614 23.91 17.80 -6.48
N ALA A 615 24.42 16.74 -5.85
CA ALA A 615 24.20 15.37 -6.32
C ALA A 615 22.77 14.86 -6.02
N GLN A 616 22.08 15.39 -5.00
CA GLN A 616 20.68 15.06 -4.69
C GLN A 616 19.71 15.76 -5.64
N GLU A 617 20.08 16.94 -6.17
CA GLU A 617 19.29 17.65 -7.19
C GLU A 617 19.24 16.89 -8.53
N CYS A 618 20.15 15.93 -8.74
CA CYS A 618 20.22 15.10 -9.93
C CYS A 618 20.14 13.61 -9.57
N ASN A 619 18.94 13.02 -9.69
CA ASN A 619 18.64 11.61 -9.35
C ASN A 619 19.60 10.54 -9.91
N ASN A 620 20.47 10.86 -10.89
CA ASN A 620 21.40 9.93 -11.56
C ASN A 620 22.91 10.15 -11.30
N ALA A 621 23.34 11.10 -10.47
CA ALA A 621 24.77 11.45 -10.30
C ALA A 621 25.37 11.18 -8.90
N PHE A 622 24.60 10.66 -7.95
CA PHE A 622 25.06 10.51 -6.58
C PHE A 622 26.14 9.43 -6.39
N ASN A 623 27.34 9.84 -5.95
CA ASN A 623 28.43 8.95 -5.58
C ASN A 623 28.44 8.67 -4.06
N PRO A 624 28.16 7.44 -3.59
CA PRO A 624 28.16 7.11 -2.18
C PRO A 624 29.47 7.42 -1.44
N LEU A 625 30.61 7.48 -2.13
CA LEU A 625 31.91 7.80 -1.52
C LEU A 625 31.92 9.17 -0.83
N LEU A 626 31.06 10.11 -1.26
CA LEU A 626 30.90 11.41 -0.60
C LEU A 626 30.46 11.25 0.87
N LEU A 627 29.56 10.29 1.15
CA LEU A 627 29.12 10.00 2.52
C LEU A 627 30.27 9.48 3.38
N THR A 628 31.08 8.56 2.86
CA THR A 628 32.24 8.04 3.63
C THR A 628 33.30 9.11 3.88
N ASN A 629 33.50 10.02 2.93
CA ASN A 629 34.44 11.11 3.08
C ASN A 629 33.93 12.11 4.12
N ARG A 630 32.65 12.52 4.03
CA ARG A 630 32.01 13.41 5.00
C ARG A 630 31.96 12.82 6.41
N ALA A 631 31.67 11.53 6.55
CA ALA A 631 31.75 10.81 7.82
C ALA A 631 33.16 10.88 8.44
N SER A 632 34.22 10.84 7.62
CA SER A 632 35.60 11.02 8.10
C SER A 632 35.83 12.41 8.70
N VAL A 633 35.23 13.43 8.08
CA VAL A 633 35.30 14.82 8.56
C VAL A 633 34.56 14.95 9.89
N TYR A 634 33.34 14.43 9.98
CA TYR A 634 32.55 14.43 11.20
C TYR A 634 33.28 13.76 12.37
N ILE A 635 33.96 12.63 12.14
CA ILE A 635 34.79 11.97 13.17
C ILE A 635 35.91 12.90 13.66
N LYS A 636 36.61 13.61 12.75
CA LYS A 636 37.67 14.56 13.12
C LYS A 636 37.13 15.79 13.86
N LEU A 637 35.89 16.18 13.58
CA LEU A 637 35.16 17.24 14.28
C LEU A 637 34.49 16.76 15.58
N LYS A 638 34.61 15.48 15.94
CA LYS A 638 33.93 14.84 17.09
C LYS A 638 32.40 14.90 17.03
N GLN A 639 31.83 15.01 15.83
CA GLN A 639 30.39 14.95 15.56
C GLN A 639 29.98 13.51 15.24
N TYR A 640 29.96 12.67 16.27
CA TYR A 640 29.87 11.22 16.08
C TYR A 640 28.50 10.72 15.62
N GLU A 641 27.42 11.40 15.98
CA GLU A 641 26.04 11.05 15.57
C GLU A 641 25.84 11.22 14.06
N ASP A 642 26.32 12.34 13.50
CA ASP A 642 26.24 12.62 12.07
C ASP A 642 27.16 11.71 11.26
N ALA A 643 28.36 11.40 11.79
CA ALA A 643 29.25 10.39 11.21
C ALA A 643 28.57 9.02 11.14
N LEU A 644 27.85 8.62 12.20
CA LEU A 644 27.14 7.36 12.27
C LEU A 644 25.98 7.31 11.25
N LYS A 645 25.23 8.39 11.07
CA LYS A 645 24.20 8.51 10.04
C LYS A 645 24.77 8.30 8.64
N ASP A 646 25.82 9.04 8.28
CA ASP A 646 26.44 8.92 6.95
C ASP A 646 27.06 7.54 6.70
N ALA A 647 27.68 6.95 7.73
CA ALA A 647 28.22 5.59 7.66
C ALA A 647 27.12 4.53 7.46
N ASN A 648 26.00 4.61 8.19
CA ASN A 648 24.86 3.70 8.01
C ASN A 648 24.19 3.89 6.65
N ASN A 649 24.06 5.12 6.16
CA ASN A 649 23.55 5.40 4.82
C ASN A 649 24.45 4.80 3.73
N TYR A 650 25.78 4.87 3.91
CA TYR A 650 26.72 4.24 3.00
C TYR A 650 26.61 2.71 3.03
N ILE A 651 26.61 2.09 4.21
CA ILE A 651 26.49 0.63 4.39
C ILE A 651 25.19 0.11 3.75
N THR A 652 24.09 0.87 3.87
CA THR A 652 22.80 0.51 3.26
C THR A 652 22.87 0.44 1.73
N ARG A 653 23.72 1.27 1.10
CA ARG A 653 23.93 1.30 -0.36
C ARG A 653 25.03 0.34 -0.82
N ARG A 654 26.05 0.10 0.00
CA ARG A 654 27.20 -0.78 -0.28
C ARG A 654 27.54 -1.61 0.96
N PRO A 655 26.78 -2.69 1.23
CA PRO A 655 26.96 -3.50 2.43
C PRO A 655 28.30 -4.21 2.47
N ASP A 656 28.82 -4.69 1.34
CA ASP A 656 30.09 -5.45 1.32
C ASP A 656 31.36 -4.58 1.38
N CYS A 657 31.21 -3.26 1.52
CA CYS A 657 32.34 -2.33 1.48
C CYS A 657 32.84 -1.97 2.88
N TRP A 658 34.06 -2.40 3.20
CA TRP A 658 34.73 -2.15 4.49
C TRP A 658 34.74 -0.67 4.93
N LYS A 659 34.76 0.28 3.98
CA LYS A 659 34.86 1.73 4.27
C LYS A 659 33.70 2.24 5.12
N GLY A 660 32.48 1.72 4.93
CA GLY A 660 31.32 2.12 5.73
C GLY A 660 31.51 1.71 7.20
N TYR A 661 31.83 0.44 7.42
CA TYR A 661 32.10 -0.11 8.74
C TYR A 661 33.32 0.54 9.42
N ALA A 662 34.35 0.88 8.66
CA ALA A 662 35.52 1.60 9.16
C ALA A 662 35.27 3.07 9.52
N ARG A 663 34.10 3.63 9.18
CA ARG A 663 33.63 4.93 9.70
C ARG A 663 32.63 4.76 10.83
N LYS A 664 31.80 3.71 10.77
CA LYS A 664 30.87 3.34 11.83
C LYS A 664 31.58 3.01 13.14
N ALA A 665 32.66 2.22 13.10
CA ALA A 665 33.39 1.81 14.31
C ALA A 665 33.91 2.98 15.16
N PRO A 666 34.72 3.93 14.66
CA PRO A 666 35.19 5.07 15.45
C PRO A 666 34.08 6.07 15.82
N ALA A 667 32.99 6.15 15.04
CA ALA A 667 31.82 6.95 15.41
C ALA A 667 31.11 6.37 16.64
N LEU A 668 30.89 5.06 16.68
CA LEU A 668 30.30 4.38 17.82
C LEU A 668 31.21 4.42 19.06
N ASP A 669 32.52 4.28 18.87
CA ASP A 669 33.50 4.43 19.96
C ASP A 669 33.45 5.83 20.57
N GLY A 670 33.34 6.87 19.74
CA GLY A 670 33.14 8.25 20.19
C GLY A 670 31.81 8.51 20.91
N LEU A 671 30.77 7.72 20.63
CA LEU A 671 29.49 7.72 21.35
C LEU A 671 29.50 6.85 22.60
N ASN A 672 30.65 6.27 22.95
CA ASN A 672 30.81 5.35 24.08
C ASN A 672 30.00 4.03 23.93
N GLU A 673 29.67 3.63 22.69
CA GLU A 673 29.06 2.34 22.36
C GLU A 673 30.11 1.28 22.01
N LYS A 674 30.95 0.92 22.98
CA LYS A 674 32.15 0.08 22.77
C LYS A 674 31.86 -1.26 22.05
N VAL A 675 30.81 -1.98 22.45
CA VAL A 675 30.49 -3.29 21.86
C VAL A 675 30.03 -3.16 20.40
N SER A 676 29.15 -2.19 20.12
CA SER A 676 28.70 -1.89 18.75
C SER A 676 29.88 -1.45 17.86
N ALA A 677 30.83 -0.70 18.44
CA ALA A 677 32.05 -0.27 17.76
C ALA A 677 32.97 -1.44 17.40
N GLU A 678 33.18 -2.38 18.33
CA GLU A 678 33.95 -3.62 18.09
C GLU A 678 33.32 -4.50 17.00
N ILE A 679 31.99 -4.63 16.98
CA ILE A 679 31.26 -5.37 15.93
C ILE A 679 31.47 -4.72 14.56
N ALA A 680 31.33 -3.40 14.47
CA ALA A 680 31.58 -2.67 13.23
C ALA A 680 33.04 -2.81 12.79
N ALA A 681 33.99 -2.79 13.72
CA ALA A 681 35.40 -2.99 13.41
C ALA A 681 35.69 -4.42 12.91
N ALA A 682 35.05 -5.43 13.50
CA ALA A 682 35.16 -6.82 13.05
C ALA A 682 34.61 -7.03 11.63
N LEU A 683 33.46 -6.40 11.31
CA LEU A 683 32.91 -6.41 9.95
C LEU A 683 33.80 -5.68 8.94
N ALA A 684 34.43 -4.56 9.34
CA ALA A 684 35.41 -3.88 8.49
C ALA A 684 36.63 -4.78 8.19
N PHE A 685 37.11 -5.51 9.20
CA PHE A 685 38.22 -6.46 9.06
C PHE A 685 37.86 -7.66 8.18
N TYR A 686 36.63 -8.17 8.28
CA TYR A 686 36.15 -9.26 7.44
C TYR A 686 36.24 -8.88 5.95
N HIS A 687 35.70 -7.71 5.57
CA HIS A 687 35.74 -7.24 4.18
C HIS A 687 37.12 -6.75 3.72
N ASN A 688 38.02 -6.38 4.64
CA ASN A 688 39.40 -6.02 4.32
C ASN A 688 40.35 -6.35 5.48
N ARG A 689 41.15 -7.40 5.30
CA ARG A 689 42.10 -7.91 6.31
C ARG A 689 43.20 -6.92 6.68
N ALA A 690 43.49 -5.93 5.82
CA ALA A 690 44.52 -4.93 6.05
C ALA A 690 44.03 -3.71 6.86
N VAL A 691 42.78 -3.67 7.34
CA VAL A 691 42.23 -2.47 8.01
C VAL A 691 43.00 -2.10 9.29
N PHE A 692 43.44 -3.07 10.09
CA PHE A 692 44.20 -2.78 11.32
C PHE A 692 45.62 -2.26 11.06
N SER A 693 46.26 -2.64 9.94
CA SER A 693 47.60 -2.18 9.56
C SER A 693 47.58 -0.92 8.70
N GLY A 694 46.54 -0.74 7.87
CA GLY A 694 46.44 0.32 6.88
C GLY A 694 45.56 1.52 7.28
N PHE A 695 44.81 1.45 8.38
CA PHE A 695 43.92 2.54 8.81
C PHE A 695 44.24 2.99 10.26
N PRO A 696 44.89 4.16 10.47
CA PRO A 696 45.40 4.57 11.78
C PRO A 696 44.37 4.57 12.93
N PRO A 697 43.11 5.02 12.75
CA PRO A 697 42.12 5.00 13.82
C PRO A 697 41.83 3.60 14.38
N PHE A 698 42.02 2.55 13.59
CA PHE A 698 41.83 1.18 14.07
C PHE A 698 43.00 0.68 14.90
N LYS A 699 44.22 1.07 14.53
CA LYS A 699 45.42 0.77 15.29
C LYS A 699 45.42 1.45 16.67
N GLU A 700 44.84 2.64 16.74
CA GLU A 700 44.74 3.44 17.97
C GLU A 700 43.57 2.99 18.87
N SER A 701 42.36 2.83 18.34
CA SER A 701 41.15 2.52 19.14
C SER A 701 40.90 1.03 19.38
N PHE A 702 41.44 0.12 18.54
CA PHE A 702 41.07 -1.31 18.56
C PHE A 702 42.30 -2.25 18.54
N PHE A 703 43.42 -1.84 19.15
CA PHE A 703 44.72 -2.53 19.07
C PHE A 703 44.68 -4.05 19.38
N ASP A 704 43.89 -4.46 20.39
CA ASP A 704 43.79 -5.88 20.80
C ASP A 704 42.61 -6.62 20.16
N LEU A 705 41.76 -5.94 19.38
CA LEU A 705 40.56 -6.51 18.81
C LEU A 705 40.87 -7.58 17.75
N GLN A 706 41.92 -7.37 16.95
CA GLN A 706 42.29 -8.29 15.87
C GLN A 706 42.54 -9.72 16.37
N LYS A 707 43.11 -9.88 17.58
CA LYS A 707 43.39 -11.19 18.19
C LYS A 707 42.12 -11.91 18.71
N ARG A 708 41.00 -11.18 18.81
CA ARG A 708 39.71 -11.69 19.30
C ARG A 708 38.70 -11.96 18.20
N ILE A 709 39.02 -11.62 16.95
CA ILE A 709 38.14 -11.84 15.79
C ILE A 709 38.47 -13.18 15.15
N PHE A 710 37.50 -14.08 15.15
CA PHE A 710 37.54 -15.34 14.43
C PHE A 710 36.59 -15.24 13.24
N VAL A 711 37.10 -15.41 12.03
CA VAL A 711 36.25 -15.53 10.84
C VAL A 711 36.01 -17.00 10.58
N CYS A 712 34.74 -17.37 10.59
CA CYS A 712 34.30 -18.75 10.47
C CYS A 712 33.53 -18.87 9.16
N ASP A 713 34.13 -19.42 8.11
CA ASP A 713 33.46 -19.65 6.83
C ASP A 713 32.86 -21.06 6.76
N THR A 714 33.22 -21.97 7.67
CA THR A 714 32.68 -23.33 7.74
C THR A 714 32.14 -23.68 9.12
N VAL A 715 31.28 -24.71 9.19
CA VAL A 715 30.73 -25.22 10.47
C VAL A 715 31.85 -25.72 11.40
N ASP A 716 32.88 -26.38 10.88
CA ASP A 716 34.03 -26.86 11.66
C ASP A 716 34.83 -25.69 12.28
N GLN A 717 35.05 -24.60 11.52
CA GLN A 717 35.68 -23.39 12.05
C GLN A 717 34.83 -22.73 13.13
N LEU A 718 33.51 -22.66 12.92
CA LEU A 718 32.58 -22.13 13.92
C LEU A 718 32.63 -22.94 15.22
N GLN A 719 32.57 -24.27 15.13
CA GLN A 719 32.64 -25.15 16.29
C GLN A 719 33.95 -24.98 17.06
N LYS A 720 35.09 -25.00 16.35
CA LYS A 720 36.41 -24.77 16.96
C LYS A 720 36.50 -23.41 17.65
N ALA A 721 36.00 -22.35 17.00
CA ALA A 721 36.08 -21.00 17.54
C ALA A 721 35.19 -20.79 18.78
N ILE A 722 33.99 -21.37 18.80
CA ILE A 722 33.08 -21.33 19.96
C ILE A 722 33.75 -21.94 21.20
N PHE A 723 34.34 -23.13 21.06
CA PHE A 723 34.95 -23.87 22.18
C PHE A 723 36.44 -23.57 22.40
N SER A 724 37.03 -22.64 21.65
CA SER A 724 38.43 -22.26 21.83
C SER A 724 38.70 -21.64 23.21
N HIS A 725 39.83 -22.00 23.83
CA HIS A 725 40.34 -21.36 25.06
C HIS A 725 41.50 -20.39 24.77
N GLU A 726 41.67 -19.97 23.51
CA GLU A 726 42.80 -19.15 23.04
C GLU A 726 42.75 -17.68 23.50
N VAL A 727 41.63 -17.23 24.08
CA VAL A 727 41.43 -15.86 24.56
C VAL A 727 41.35 -15.85 26.09
N GLU A 728 41.94 -14.83 26.71
CA GLU A 728 41.96 -14.65 28.18
C GLU A 728 40.56 -14.77 28.81
N THR A 729 40.51 -15.40 29.97
CA THR A 729 39.29 -15.63 30.74
C THR A 729 38.62 -14.31 31.11
N GLY A 730 37.45 -14.05 30.52
CA GLY A 730 36.61 -12.87 30.82
C GLY A 730 36.45 -11.88 29.65
N VAL A 731 37.17 -12.07 28.53
CA VAL A 731 37.05 -11.20 27.35
C VAL A 731 36.17 -11.86 26.27
N LEU A 732 35.26 -11.09 25.64
CA LEU A 732 34.37 -11.60 24.60
C LEU A 732 35.12 -11.86 23.28
N LYS A 733 34.93 -13.06 22.73
CA LYS A 733 35.36 -13.47 21.39
C LYS A 733 34.37 -12.96 20.33
N ILE A 734 34.83 -12.46 19.19
CA ILE A 734 33.94 -12.05 18.08
C ILE A 734 34.04 -13.08 16.96
N LEU A 735 32.94 -13.78 16.72
CA LEU A 735 32.81 -14.80 15.69
C LEU A 735 32.05 -14.18 14.52
N VAL A 736 32.75 -13.96 13.41
CA VAL A 736 32.19 -13.40 12.19
C VAL A 736 31.86 -14.54 11.23
N LEU A 737 30.58 -14.67 10.90
CA LEU A 737 30.05 -15.75 10.06
C LEU A 737 30.02 -15.27 8.60
N GLY A 738 30.93 -15.81 7.78
CA GLY A 738 31.13 -15.42 6.39
C GLY A 738 30.25 -16.16 5.38
N SER A 739 29.79 -17.37 5.71
CA SER A 739 28.93 -18.18 4.84
C SER A 739 27.46 -17.81 4.94
N GLU A 740 26.71 -18.13 3.90
CA GLU A 740 25.28 -17.81 3.82
C GLU A 740 24.42 -18.74 4.69
N GLU A 741 24.82 -20.01 4.84
CA GLU A 741 24.12 -21.00 5.65
C GLU A 741 25.08 -21.86 6.49
N TYR A 742 24.71 -22.09 7.75
CA TYR A 742 25.36 -23.02 8.68
C TYR A 742 24.37 -24.06 9.15
N ILE A 743 24.62 -25.34 8.86
CA ILE A 743 23.77 -26.46 9.30
C ILE A 743 24.45 -27.18 10.47
N LEU A 744 23.80 -27.17 11.64
CA LEU A 744 24.30 -27.76 12.89
C LEU A 744 23.48 -29.04 13.23
N ASN A 745 24.16 -30.19 13.37
CA ASN A 745 23.55 -31.51 13.64
C ASN A 745 23.97 -32.11 15.01
N SER A 746 23.13 -33.01 15.57
CA SER A 746 22.94 -33.38 16.99
C SER A 746 24.08 -33.98 17.83
N ASN A 747 25.31 -34.17 17.33
CA ASN A 747 26.31 -34.90 18.12
C ASN A 747 27.51 -34.07 18.61
N THR A 748 27.50 -32.73 18.47
CA THR A 748 28.71 -31.90 18.70
C THR A 748 28.52 -30.62 19.52
N LEU A 749 27.35 -30.32 20.08
CA LEU A 749 27.06 -29.04 20.75
C LEU A 749 26.44 -29.19 22.15
N VAL A 750 26.99 -30.08 22.98
CA VAL A 750 26.50 -30.33 24.35
C VAL A 750 26.85 -29.18 25.31
N GLU A 751 27.93 -28.46 25.04
CA GLU A 751 28.40 -27.37 25.89
C GLU A 751 27.74 -26.02 25.54
N PRO A 752 27.46 -25.18 26.56
CA PRO A 752 26.85 -23.88 26.35
C PRO A 752 27.77 -22.94 25.59
N TRP A 753 27.22 -22.21 24.62
CA TRP A 753 27.94 -21.13 23.95
C TRP A 753 28.20 -20.03 24.99
N ASN A 754 29.47 -19.68 25.17
CA ASN A 754 29.89 -18.86 26.28
C ASN A 754 30.91 -17.78 25.89
N HIS A 755 30.71 -16.57 26.39
CA HIS A 755 31.61 -15.41 26.19
C HIS A 755 31.92 -15.11 24.70
N CYS A 756 30.91 -15.13 23.84
CA CYS A 756 31.07 -14.87 22.40
C CYS A 756 30.03 -13.90 21.83
N ILE A 757 30.44 -13.16 20.80
CA ILE A 757 29.61 -12.30 19.97
C ILE A 757 29.55 -12.94 18.58
N LEU A 758 28.39 -13.42 18.16
CA LEU A 758 28.20 -13.96 16.81
C LEU A 758 27.61 -12.87 15.92
N VAL A 759 28.28 -12.62 14.81
CA VAL A 759 27.94 -11.55 13.87
C VAL A 759 27.78 -12.14 12.47
N GLY A 760 26.58 -12.05 11.91
CA GLY A 760 26.36 -12.32 10.50
C GLY A 760 26.94 -11.20 9.64
N THR A 761 27.72 -11.57 8.62
CA THR A 761 28.29 -10.60 7.66
C THR A 761 27.22 -10.01 6.73
N LYS A 762 26.18 -10.79 6.46
CA LYS A 762 24.95 -10.39 5.75
C LYS A 762 23.75 -10.51 6.69
N LYS A 763 22.68 -9.78 6.40
CA LYS A 763 21.43 -9.84 7.18
C LYS A 763 20.76 -11.23 7.15
N ILE A 764 21.12 -12.08 6.17
CA ILE A 764 20.52 -13.41 5.91
C ILE A 764 21.56 -14.52 6.19
N CYS A 765 22.46 -14.32 7.16
CA CYS A 765 23.34 -15.42 7.58
C CYS A 765 22.49 -16.43 8.35
N SER A 766 22.17 -17.56 7.72
CA SER A 766 21.24 -18.53 8.28
C SER A 766 21.95 -19.59 9.12
N VAL A 767 21.38 -19.93 10.28
CA VAL A 767 21.85 -20.98 11.18
C VAL A 767 20.71 -21.98 11.38
N SER A 768 20.83 -23.12 10.70
CA SER A 768 19.85 -24.20 10.67
C SER A 768 20.20 -25.25 11.71
N LEU A 769 19.29 -25.50 12.65
CA LEU A 769 19.44 -26.49 13.72
C LEU A 769 18.47 -27.66 13.49
N LYS A 770 19.00 -28.87 13.40
CA LYS A 770 18.23 -30.10 13.17
C LYS A 770 18.39 -31.07 14.35
N SER A 771 17.30 -31.72 14.77
CA SER A 771 17.25 -32.86 15.71
C SER A 771 17.34 -32.56 17.21
N ASP A 772 16.21 -32.21 17.85
CA ASP A 772 15.99 -32.13 19.32
C ASP A 772 17.04 -31.34 20.13
N ASN A 773 17.78 -30.45 19.46
CA ASN A 773 18.92 -29.75 20.04
C ASN A 773 18.47 -28.53 20.84
N VAL A 774 19.03 -28.39 22.04
CA VAL A 774 18.90 -27.21 22.88
C VAL A 774 20.22 -26.46 22.89
N ILE A 775 20.30 -25.29 22.26
CA ILE A 775 21.48 -24.43 22.40
C ILE A 775 21.37 -23.64 23.68
N SER A 776 22.26 -23.90 24.62
CA SER A 776 22.39 -23.11 25.83
C SER A 776 23.30 -21.91 25.59
N LEU A 777 22.81 -20.69 25.88
CA LEU A 777 23.56 -19.45 25.75
C LEU A 777 23.96 -18.92 27.13
N SER A 778 25.20 -18.45 27.25
CA SER A 778 25.73 -17.78 28.44
C SER A 778 26.64 -16.61 28.06
N LYS A 779 26.33 -15.38 28.46
CA LYS A 779 27.19 -14.20 28.17
C LYS A 779 27.47 -14.05 26.66
N CYS A 780 26.41 -14.11 25.86
CA CYS A 780 26.50 -14.10 24.40
C CYS A 780 25.79 -12.88 23.80
N MET A 781 26.29 -12.43 22.65
CA MET A 781 25.56 -11.49 21.81
C MET A 781 25.36 -12.06 20.41
N LEU A 782 24.14 -12.03 19.90
CA LEU A 782 23.78 -12.50 18.55
C LEU A 782 23.32 -11.29 17.73
N THR A 783 23.87 -11.12 16.53
CA THR A 783 23.46 -10.01 15.66
C THR A 783 23.50 -10.34 14.17
N ASN A 784 22.47 -9.90 13.44
CA ASN A 784 22.30 -10.11 11.99
C ASN A 784 22.25 -11.59 11.59
N LEU A 785 21.52 -12.41 12.34
CA LEU A 785 21.43 -13.86 12.11
C LEU A 785 19.98 -14.30 11.93
N SER A 786 19.77 -15.29 11.06
CA SER A 786 18.46 -15.94 10.88
C SER A 786 18.55 -17.39 11.35
N PHE A 787 17.86 -17.75 12.43
CA PHE A 787 17.84 -19.10 12.97
C PHE A 787 16.64 -19.89 12.42
N HIS A 788 16.92 -21.05 11.82
CA HIS A 788 15.92 -22.02 11.40
C HIS A 788 15.96 -23.22 12.34
N LEU A 789 15.01 -23.27 13.28
CA LEU A 789 14.96 -24.27 14.34
C LEU A 789 14.01 -25.40 13.94
N ILE A 790 14.54 -26.60 13.67
CA ILE A 790 13.73 -27.79 13.40
C ILE A 790 13.79 -28.69 14.62
N ASN A 791 12.67 -28.83 15.35
CA ASN A 791 12.62 -29.47 16.66
C ASN A 791 13.74 -28.99 17.61
N SER A 792 14.01 -27.69 17.71
CA SER A 792 15.11 -27.17 18.54
C SER A 792 14.72 -25.85 19.19
N GLN A 793 15.44 -25.45 20.22
CA GLN A 793 15.20 -24.19 20.94
C GLN A 793 16.52 -23.55 21.41
N LEU A 794 16.52 -22.23 21.58
CA LEU A 794 17.61 -21.52 22.25
C LEU A 794 17.21 -21.23 23.70
N VAL A 795 18.10 -21.54 24.63
CA VAL A 795 17.87 -21.35 26.07
C VAL A 795 18.95 -20.45 26.66
N CYS A 796 18.55 -19.31 27.22
CA CYS A 796 19.45 -18.44 27.96
C CYS A 796 19.55 -18.92 29.41
N LEU A 797 20.76 -19.29 29.85
CA LEU A 797 20.97 -19.91 31.15
C LEU A 797 20.81 -18.92 32.32
N LEU A 798 20.45 -19.46 33.49
CA LEU A 798 20.30 -18.69 34.72
C LEU A 798 21.60 -17.97 35.12
N GLY A 799 21.51 -16.67 35.42
CA GLY A 799 22.67 -15.83 35.79
C GLY A 799 23.57 -15.42 34.62
N SER A 800 23.13 -15.65 33.38
CA SER A 800 23.79 -15.15 32.18
C SER A 800 23.16 -13.85 31.67
N PHE A 801 23.91 -13.11 30.84
CA PHE A 801 23.41 -11.94 30.10
C PHE A 801 23.48 -12.24 28.60
N VAL A 802 22.35 -12.23 27.91
CA VAL A 802 22.26 -12.49 26.47
C VAL A 802 21.66 -11.27 25.77
N LYS A 803 22.30 -10.81 24.70
CA LYS A 803 21.79 -9.75 23.85
C LYS A 803 21.54 -10.27 22.44
N ILE A 804 20.37 -9.99 21.88
CA ILE A 804 19.97 -10.39 20.53
C ILE A 804 19.52 -9.14 19.79
N LEU A 805 20.11 -8.87 18.62
CA LEU A 805 19.87 -7.64 17.87
C LEU A 805 19.74 -7.90 16.37
N ASN A 806 18.61 -7.53 15.78
CA ASN A 806 18.34 -7.69 14.35
C ASN A 806 18.53 -9.16 13.90
N CYS A 807 17.86 -10.06 14.62
CA CYS A 807 17.88 -11.50 14.33
C CYS A 807 16.47 -12.04 14.07
N ASP A 808 16.37 -12.98 13.15
CA ASP A 808 15.12 -13.67 12.82
C ASP A 808 15.15 -15.08 13.40
N PHE A 809 14.05 -15.54 13.99
CA PHE A 809 13.91 -16.89 14.49
C PHE A 809 12.62 -17.49 13.92
N THR A 810 12.79 -18.57 13.18
CA THR A 810 11.70 -19.37 12.62
C THR A 810 11.81 -20.79 13.18
N SER A 811 10.72 -21.31 13.74
CA SER A 811 10.69 -22.71 14.17
C SER A 811 9.73 -23.55 13.33
N TYR A 812 10.07 -24.84 13.19
CA TYR A 812 9.30 -25.89 12.54
C TYR A 812 9.29 -27.11 13.47
N HIS A 813 8.33 -27.17 14.38
CA HIS A 813 8.17 -28.30 15.32
C HIS A 813 7.20 -29.36 14.77
N GLY A 814 7.42 -30.62 15.15
CA GLY A 814 6.46 -31.73 15.03
C GLY A 814 5.28 -31.58 16.00
N ASP A 815 4.86 -32.65 16.70
CA ASP A 815 3.82 -32.55 17.74
C ASP A 815 4.32 -31.95 19.07
N ASP A 816 5.61 -31.61 19.17
CA ASP A 816 6.25 -31.10 20.40
C ASP A 816 5.95 -29.63 20.68
N ILE A 817 5.82 -29.30 21.97
CA ILE A 817 5.46 -27.97 22.51
C ILE A 817 6.73 -27.37 23.12
N MET A 818 7.43 -26.53 22.37
CA MET A 818 8.64 -25.83 22.81
C MET A 818 8.65 -24.38 22.32
N PRO A 819 9.20 -23.44 23.11
CA PRO A 819 9.37 -22.06 22.67
C PRO A 819 10.56 -21.90 21.71
N VAL A 820 10.51 -20.87 20.86
CA VAL A 820 11.62 -20.54 19.93
C VAL A 820 12.86 -20.07 20.70
N VAL A 821 12.65 -19.15 21.65
CA VAL A 821 13.67 -18.74 22.62
C VAL A 821 13.07 -18.81 24.01
N ALA A 822 13.77 -19.48 24.93
CA ALA A 822 13.47 -19.45 26.36
C ALA A 822 14.59 -18.71 27.10
N THR A 823 14.23 -17.92 28.11
CA THR A 823 15.20 -17.29 29.00
C THR A 823 14.93 -17.60 30.45
N MET A 824 16.00 -18.02 31.14
CA MET A 824 16.09 -18.11 32.59
C MET A 824 17.07 -17.06 33.16
N GLY A 825 17.70 -16.26 32.30
CA GLY A 825 18.70 -15.24 32.64
C GLY A 825 18.31 -13.86 32.13
N ASP A 826 19.27 -12.93 32.14
CA ASP A 826 19.07 -11.59 31.61
C ASP A 826 19.06 -11.65 30.09
N LEU A 827 18.00 -11.11 29.46
CA LEU A 827 17.84 -11.09 28.01
C LEU A 827 17.50 -9.68 27.53
N SER A 828 18.18 -9.24 26.47
CA SER A 828 17.81 -8.03 25.72
C SER A 828 17.61 -8.40 24.26
N ALA A 829 16.37 -8.38 23.77
CA ALA A 829 16.03 -8.61 22.36
C ALA A 829 15.56 -7.31 21.71
N GLU A 830 16.15 -6.94 20.58
CA GLU A 830 15.84 -5.70 19.86
C GLU A 830 15.79 -5.91 18.35
N GLN A 831 14.74 -5.41 17.68
CA GLN A 831 14.56 -5.53 16.23
C GLN A 831 14.56 -6.99 15.74
N CYS A 832 14.01 -7.90 16.53
CA CYS A 832 14.00 -9.34 16.24
C CYS A 832 12.62 -9.84 15.80
N ASN A 833 12.62 -10.93 15.04
CA ASN A 833 11.38 -11.62 14.63
C ASN A 833 11.31 -13.01 15.26
N PHE A 834 10.16 -13.39 15.84
CA PHE A 834 9.96 -14.70 16.48
C PHE A 834 8.69 -15.36 15.95
N THR A 835 8.85 -16.42 15.14
CA THR A 835 7.74 -16.98 14.36
C THR A 835 7.70 -18.52 14.32
N GLY A 836 6.49 -19.07 14.19
CA GLY A 836 6.28 -20.50 13.88
C GLY A 836 6.47 -21.48 15.04
N SER A 837 6.62 -21.00 16.28
CA SER A 837 6.64 -21.87 17.47
C SER A 837 5.32 -22.65 17.61
N ASN A 838 5.37 -23.87 18.14
CA ASN A 838 4.16 -24.57 18.61
C ASN A 838 3.71 -24.12 20.01
N ASP A 839 4.58 -23.40 20.72
CA ASP A 839 4.35 -22.86 22.07
C ASP A 839 4.51 -21.33 22.09
N ALA A 840 5.45 -20.78 22.86
CA ALA A 840 5.74 -19.35 22.88
C ALA A 840 6.75 -18.93 21.79
N GLY A 841 6.60 -17.75 21.22
CA GLY A 841 7.68 -17.12 20.43
C GLY A 841 8.87 -16.75 21.31
N LEU A 842 8.59 -16.24 22.51
CA LEU A 842 9.59 -15.99 23.55
C LEU A 842 9.03 -16.36 24.92
N GLU A 843 9.72 -17.21 25.66
CA GLU A 843 9.33 -17.61 27.02
C GLU A 843 10.31 -17.08 28.08
N CYS A 844 9.79 -16.42 29.10
CA CYS A 844 10.54 -15.95 30.27
C CYS A 844 10.15 -16.81 31.49
N VAL A 845 11.11 -17.54 32.05
CA VAL A 845 10.90 -18.43 33.19
C VAL A 845 11.92 -18.15 34.28
N GLU A 846 11.48 -17.63 35.41
CA GLU A 846 12.36 -17.34 36.56
C GLU A 846 12.18 -18.36 37.70
N PRO A 847 13.27 -18.95 38.23
CA PRO A 847 13.21 -19.72 39.48
C PRO A 847 13.04 -18.79 40.68
N ARG A 848 12.22 -19.19 41.67
CA ARG A 848 11.76 -18.38 42.82
C ARG A 848 12.83 -17.67 43.66
N SER A 849 14.12 -17.96 43.48
CA SER A 849 15.24 -17.47 44.30
C SER A 849 16.12 -16.39 43.66
N LYS A 850 15.96 -16.06 42.38
CA LYS A 850 16.76 -15.03 41.67
C LYS A 850 15.89 -14.25 40.68
N THR A 851 16.11 -12.95 40.57
CA THR A 851 15.44 -12.07 39.60
C THR A 851 16.31 -11.88 38.36
N SER A 852 15.76 -12.06 37.16
CA SER A 852 16.44 -11.73 35.90
C SER A 852 15.72 -10.62 35.16
N LYS A 853 16.45 -9.84 34.36
CA LYS A 853 15.92 -8.72 33.57
C LYS A 853 15.72 -9.14 32.12
N CYS A 854 14.49 -9.08 31.64
CA CYS A 854 14.16 -9.31 30.24
C CYS A 854 13.63 -8.03 29.59
N VAL A 855 14.24 -7.59 28.49
CA VAL A 855 13.83 -6.40 27.73
C VAL A 855 13.64 -6.77 26.27
N VAL A 856 12.44 -6.52 25.72
CA VAL A 856 12.09 -6.82 24.33
C VAL A 856 11.57 -5.56 23.67
N MET A 857 12.24 -5.11 22.60
CA MET A 857 11.95 -3.82 21.96
C MET A 857 11.93 -3.89 20.44
N ASN A 858 10.93 -3.25 19.82
CA ASN A 858 10.80 -3.16 18.36
C ASN A 858 10.82 -4.53 17.66
N CYS A 859 10.29 -5.58 18.29
CA CYS A 859 10.25 -6.94 17.76
C CYS A 859 8.87 -7.29 17.18
N ASP A 860 8.85 -8.14 16.15
CA ASP A 860 7.61 -8.74 15.63
C ASP A 860 7.52 -10.21 16.08
N ILE A 861 6.38 -10.59 16.66
CA ILE A 861 6.19 -11.91 17.29
C ILE A 861 4.86 -12.47 16.83
N ASP A 862 4.91 -13.45 15.93
CA ASP A 862 3.72 -13.87 15.19
C ASP A 862 3.61 -15.36 14.88
N HIS A 863 2.36 -15.78 14.66
CA HIS A 863 1.99 -17.13 14.27
C HIS A 863 2.52 -18.25 15.19
N ASN A 864 2.62 -17.98 16.50
CA ASN A 864 3.02 -18.97 17.50
C ASN A 864 1.81 -19.72 18.10
N GLY A 865 2.00 -21.01 18.39
CA GLY A 865 0.97 -21.97 18.72
C GLY A 865 0.36 -21.85 20.12
N TYR A 866 0.94 -21.05 21.02
CA TYR A 866 0.38 -20.74 22.34
C TYR A 866 0.46 -19.26 22.72
N SER A 867 1.66 -18.67 22.85
CA SER A 867 1.77 -17.25 23.17
C SER A 867 2.78 -16.54 22.30
N GLY A 868 2.60 -15.24 22.06
CA GLY A 868 3.68 -14.44 21.51
C GLY A 868 4.82 -14.38 22.53
N ILE A 869 4.51 -13.81 23.70
CA ILE A 869 5.41 -13.78 24.86
C ILE A 869 4.75 -14.43 26.07
N GLY A 870 5.39 -15.45 26.62
CA GLY A 870 5.00 -16.14 27.85
C GLY A 870 5.88 -15.73 29.04
N MET A 871 5.28 -15.44 30.19
CA MET A 871 5.99 -15.05 31.41
C MET A 871 5.54 -15.87 32.60
N VAL A 872 6.45 -16.64 33.19
CA VAL A 872 6.18 -17.54 34.32
C VAL A 872 7.11 -17.20 35.47
N HIS A 873 6.55 -16.82 36.61
CA HIS A 873 7.30 -16.44 37.83
C HIS A 873 8.30 -15.28 37.64
N SER A 874 8.20 -14.51 36.56
CA SER A 874 9.20 -13.51 36.14
C SER A 874 8.90 -12.13 36.70
N LYS A 875 9.89 -11.35 37.16
CA LYS A 875 9.61 -10.07 37.86
C LYS A 875 10.08 -8.81 37.15
N ASN A 876 10.98 -8.90 36.18
CA ASN A 876 11.59 -7.71 35.57
C ASN A 876 11.55 -7.80 34.05
N VAL A 877 10.33 -7.90 33.51
CA VAL A 877 10.10 -7.97 32.06
C VAL A 877 9.60 -6.62 31.53
N THR A 878 10.26 -6.09 30.49
CA THR A 878 9.91 -4.82 29.85
C THR A 878 9.68 -5.03 28.36
N LEU A 879 8.50 -4.67 27.87
CA LEU A 879 8.08 -4.81 26.47
C LEU A 879 7.77 -3.43 25.88
N ILE A 880 8.50 -3.00 24.84
CA ILE A 880 8.35 -1.67 24.25
C ILE A 880 8.23 -1.75 22.72
N ARG A 881 7.19 -1.14 22.13
CA ARG A 881 7.05 -1.00 20.66
C ARG A 881 7.08 -2.31 19.86
N ASN A 882 6.61 -3.41 20.44
CA ASN A 882 6.55 -4.70 19.76
C ASN A 882 5.20 -4.90 19.04
N SER A 883 5.19 -5.73 17.99
CA SER A 883 3.97 -6.19 17.32
C SER A 883 3.73 -7.67 17.63
N LEU A 884 2.60 -8.01 18.25
CA LEU A 884 2.25 -9.38 18.61
C LEU A 884 0.93 -9.79 17.94
N PHE A 885 0.98 -10.67 16.95
CA PHE A 885 -0.21 -11.03 16.16
C PHE A 885 -0.26 -12.47 15.64
N GLY A 886 -1.46 -12.99 15.38
CA GLY A 886 -1.63 -14.35 14.87
C GLY A 886 -1.23 -15.47 15.84
N ASN A 887 -0.97 -15.15 17.11
CA ASN A 887 -0.67 -16.12 18.17
C ASN A 887 -1.97 -16.62 18.82
N GLU A 888 -1.91 -17.69 19.64
CA GLU A 888 -3.07 -18.08 20.44
C GLU A 888 -3.37 -17.02 21.52
N ILE A 889 -2.36 -16.55 22.25
CA ILE A 889 -2.43 -15.41 23.18
C ILE A 889 -1.33 -14.41 22.80
N GLY A 890 -1.60 -13.11 22.80
CA GLY A 890 -0.53 -12.12 22.56
C GLY A 890 0.54 -12.16 23.66
N ILE A 891 0.13 -11.84 24.89
CA ILE A 891 0.99 -11.87 26.09
C ILE A 891 0.34 -12.72 27.19
N PHE A 892 1.06 -13.71 27.71
CA PHE A 892 0.61 -14.56 28.82
C PHE A 892 1.45 -14.33 30.07
N MET A 893 0.81 -14.18 31.24
CA MET A 893 1.48 -13.94 32.52
C MET A 893 0.94 -14.84 33.64
N PHE A 894 1.84 -15.53 34.35
CA PHE A 894 1.53 -16.34 35.52
C PHE A 894 2.50 -16.09 36.69
N ASN A 895 1.99 -15.52 37.79
CA ASN A 895 2.79 -15.02 38.92
C ASN A 895 3.98 -14.13 38.49
N SER A 896 3.75 -13.23 37.54
CA SER A 896 4.79 -12.42 36.89
C SER A 896 4.53 -10.91 36.98
N GLU A 897 5.58 -10.11 36.86
CA GLU A 897 5.57 -8.65 36.85
C GLU A 897 6.15 -8.12 35.53
N ALA A 898 5.42 -7.22 34.86
CA ALA A 898 5.85 -6.67 33.57
C ALA A 898 5.49 -5.19 33.36
N SER A 899 6.34 -4.47 32.62
CA SER A 899 6.03 -3.16 32.05
C SER A 899 5.84 -3.28 30.54
N ILE A 900 4.67 -2.87 30.05
CA ILE A 900 4.25 -3.07 28.65
C ILE A 900 3.88 -1.70 28.08
N ARG A 901 4.66 -1.18 27.13
CA ARG A 901 4.53 0.19 26.62
C ARG A 901 4.54 0.27 25.10
N GLU A 902 3.63 1.05 24.51
CA GLU A 902 3.62 1.36 23.07
C GLU A 902 3.55 0.12 22.14
N ASN A 903 3.05 -1.03 22.60
CA ASN A 903 2.97 -2.26 21.80
C ASN A 903 1.67 -2.35 20.99
N ASN A 904 1.71 -3.04 19.85
CA ASN A 904 0.55 -3.39 19.03
C ASN A 904 0.22 -4.89 19.20
N ILE A 905 -0.94 -5.23 19.75
CA ILE A 905 -1.33 -6.62 20.06
C ILE A 905 -2.66 -6.94 19.39
N PHE A 906 -2.65 -7.73 18.32
CA PHE A 906 -3.83 -7.85 17.46
C PHE A 906 -3.99 -9.18 16.74
N ASP A 907 -5.19 -9.45 16.24
CA ASP A 907 -5.51 -10.66 15.46
C ASP A 907 -5.10 -12.00 16.14
N ASN A 908 -5.04 -12.06 17.48
CA ASN A 908 -4.74 -13.28 18.23
C ASN A 908 -6.00 -14.16 18.43
N ASP A 909 -5.82 -15.48 18.52
CA ASP A 909 -6.93 -16.45 18.54
C ASP A 909 -7.72 -16.48 19.87
N LEU A 910 -7.13 -16.01 20.98
CA LEU A 910 -7.77 -15.80 22.28
C LEU A 910 -7.67 -14.34 22.69
N TRP A 911 -6.93 -14.06 23.77
CA TRP A 911 -6.81 -12.75 24.39
C TRP A 911 -5.58 -12.04 23.85
N GLY A 912 -5.67 -10.72 23.68
CA GLY A 912 -4.48 -9.91 23.47
C GLY A 912 -3.52 -10.06 24.66
N ILE A 913 -4.04 -9.93 25.88
CA ILE A 913 -3.27 -10.13 27.11
C ILE A 913 -4.06 -10.98 28.09
N TRP A 914 -3.40 -11.99 28.66
CA TRP A 914 -3.97 -12.84 29.70
C TRP A 914 -3.02 -12.94 30.90
N SER A 915 -3.45 -12.33 32.01
CA SER A 915 -2.77 -12.36 33.30
C SER A 915 -3.52 -13.25 34.31
N GLN A 916 -2.79 -14.14 34.98
CA GLN A 916 -3.31 -15.09 35.98
C GLN A 916 -2.57 -15.01 37.33
N SER A 917 -3.25 -15.44 38.40
CA SER A 917 -2.73 -15.50 39.78
C SER A 917 -2.21 -14.14 40.29
N ASN A 918 -1.12 -14.11 41.07
CA ASN A 918 -0.57 -12.87 41.65
C ASN A 918 0.28 -12.06 40.65
N SER A 919 -0.07 -12.07 39.36
CA SER A 919 0.65 -11.29 38.34
C SER A 919 0.22 -9.82 38.38
N TRP A 920 1.15 -8.91 38.12
CA TRP A 920 0.90 -7.46 38.04
C TRP A 920 1.56 -6.88 36.79
N CYS A 921 0.89 -5.95 36.11
CA CYS A 921 1.50 -5.24 34.98
C CYS A 921 1.21 -3.74 35.02
N SER A 922 2.15 -2.96 34.49
CA SER A 922 1.98 -1.55 34.17
C SER A 922 1.92 -1.42 32.64
N MET A 923 0.78 -0.95 32.14
CA MET A 923 0.46 -0.84 30.73
C MET A 923 0.23 0.61 30.31
N TRP A 924 1.01 1.08 29.35
CA TRP A 924 0.95 2.46 28.88
C TRP A 924 1.00 2.60 27.36
N MET A 925 0.06 3.35 26.77
CA MET A 925 0.05 3.68 25.33
C MET A 925 0.02 2.48 24.37
N ASN A 926 -0.49 1.32 24.78
CA ASN A 926 -0.58 0.14 23.91
C ASN A 926 -1.85 0.15 23.05
N LYS A 927 -1.81 -0.52 21.90
CA LYS A 927 -2.98 -0.77 21.02
C LYS A 927 -3.33 -2.25 21.02
N VAL A 928 -4.53 -2.61 21.48
CA VAL A 928 -4.98 -4.01 21.58
C VAL A 928 -6.28 -4.20 20.80
N PHE A 929 -6.26 -4.89 19.65
CA PHE A 929 -7.41 -4.88 18.75
C PHE A 929 -7.62 -6.16 17.94
N ARG A 930 -8.86 -6.44 17.51
CA ARG A 930 -9.22 -7.61 16.67
C ARG A 930 -8.85 -9.00 17.22
N ASN A 931 -8.65 -9.12 18.54
CA ASN A 931 -8.45 -10.41 19.20
C ASN A 931 -9.79 -11.14 19.40
N LYS A 932 -9.80 -12.48 19.30
CA LYS A 932 -11.06 -13.23 19.18
C LYS A 932 -11.78 -13.50 20.51
N ALA A 933 -11.08 -13.60 21.64
CA ALA A 933 -11.71 -13.79 22.95
C ALA A 933 -11.85 -12.49 23.75
N GLY A 934 -11.04 -11.47 23.45
CA GLY A 934 -11.11 -10.15 24.07
C GLY A 934 -9.76 -9.45 24.11
N GLY A 935 -9.75 -8.20 24.58
CA GLY A 935 -8.55 -7.37 24.67
C GLY A 935 -7.62 -7.83 25.79
N VAL A 936 -8.02 -7.56 27.04
CA VAL A 936 -7.20 -7.77 28.23
C VAL A 936 -8.00 -8.49 29.31
N ARG A 937 -7.42 -9.58 29.84
CA ARG A 937 -7.97 -10.36 30.95
C ARG A 937 -7.01 -10.35 32.15
N VAL A 938 -7.52 -9.97 33.32
CA VAL A 938 -6.75 -9.85 34.57
C VAL A 938 -7.32 -10.75 35.66
N GLY A 939 -6.47 -11.57 36.31
CA GLY A 939 -6.84 -12.51 37.37
C GLY A 939 -6.85 -11.91 38.80
N PHE A 940 -7.44 -12.65 39.75
CA PHE A 940 -7.53 -12.28 41.17
C PHE A 940 -6.19 -12.37 41.92
N ARG A 941 -6.08 -11.60 43.01
CA ARG A 941 -4.88 -11.51 43.86
C ARG A 941 -5.14 -11.88 45.32
N ALA A 942 -4.26 -12.68 45.92
CA ALA A 942 -4.33 -13.00 47.34
C ALA A 942 -3.95 -11.78 48.21
N ALA A 943 -4.75 -11.51 49.25
CA ALA A 943 -4.46 -10.45 50.22
C ALA A 943 -3.28 -10.84 51.11
N GLY A 944 -2.31 -9.93 51.30
CA GLY A 944 -1.23 -10.11 52.29
C GLY A 944 0.20 -9.88 51.82
N LYS A 945 0.45 -9.48 50.56
CA LYS A 945 1.80 -9.04 50.10
C LYS A 945 1.75 -7.66 49.46
N GLU A 946 2.73 -6.80 49.76
CA GLU A 946 2.85 -5.38 49.38
C GLU A 946 3.08 -5.08 47.88
N PHE A 947 2.54 -5.84 46.92
CA PHE A 947 2.70 -5.50 45.49
C PHE A 947 1.70 -4.40 45.01
N PRO A 948 2.02 -3.57 44.01
CA PRO A 948 1.10 -2.59 43.41
C PRO A 948 -0.05 -3.24 42.57
N PRO A 949 -1.19 -2.56 42.28
CA PRO A 949 -2.43 -3.15 41.68
C PRO A 949 -2.73 -2.76 40.21
N SER A 950 -2.85 -3.70 39.23
CA SER A 950 -2.51 -3.51 37.77
C SER A 950 -2.87 -2.13 37.21
N VAL A 951 -1.93 -1.41 36.58
CA VAL A 951 -2.18 -0.03 36.10
C VAL A 951 -2.25 -0.04 34.59
N PHE A 952 -3.39 0.41 34.07
CA PHE A 952 -3.65 0.58 32.66
C PHE A 952 -3.91 2.06 32.38
N GLU A 953 -3.05 2.68 31.59
CA GLU A 953 -3.11 4.11 31.31
C GLU A 953 -2.91 4.42 29.82
N LEU A 954 -3.74 5.31 29.25
CA LEU A 954 -3.63 5.76 27.84
C LEU A 954 -3.62 4.63 26.78
N ASN A 955 -4.17 3.45 27.07
CA ASN A 955 -4.23 2.35 26.09
C ASN A 955 -5.46 2.48 25.18
N LYS A 956 -5.34 2.03 23.93
CA LYS A 956 -6.43 1.93 22.97
C LYS A 956 -6.81 0.47 22.75
N ILE A 957 -7.99 0.08 23.20
CA ILE A 957 -8.50 -1.29 23.07
C ILE A 957 -9.78 -1.24 22.24
N CYS A 958 -9.79 -1.77 21.03
CA CYS A 958 -10.93 -1.65 20.12
C CYS A 958 -11.11 -2.87 19.22
N ASP A 959 -12.30 -3.05 18.68
CA ASP A 959 -12.59 -4.06 17.63
C ASP A 959 -12.28 -5.52 18.02
N ASN A 960 -12.08 -5.83 19.29
CA ASN A 960 -11.98 -7.21 19.76
C ASN A 960 -13.36 -7.86 19.73
N ILE A 961 -13.42 -9.15 19.40
CA ILE A 961 -14.69 -9.87 19.31
C ILE A 961 -15.33 -9.98 20.70
N GLY A 962 -14.51 -10.26 21.71
CA GLY A 962 -14.92 -10.24 23.12
C GLY A 962 -14.62 -8.90 23.81
N PRO A 963 -14.84 -8.83 25.14
CA PRO A 963 -14.70 -7.60 25.91
C PRO A 963 -13.30 -7.00 25.85
N GLY A 964 -13.22 -5.66 25.96
CA GLY A 964 -11.95 -4.95 25.98
C GLY A 964 -11.19 -5.23 27.26
N PHE A 965 -11.86 -5.13 28.41
CA PHE A 965 -11.32 -5.52 29.72
C PHE A 965 -12.22 -6.51 30.46
N VAL A 966 -11.61 -7.51 31.09
CA VAL A 966 -12.28 -8.41 32.05
C VAL A 966 -11.48 -8.55 33.32
N GLU A 967 -12.14 -8.18 34.43
CA GLU A 967 -11.76 -8.50 35.80
C GLU A 967 -12.75 -9.54 36.37
N ASN A 968 -12.38 -10.25 37.43
CA ASN A 968 -13.27 -11.12 38.21
C ASN A 968 -13.74 -12.43 37.57
N VAL A 969 -12.84 -13.25 37.02
CA VAL A 969 -13.20 -14.65 36.73
C VAL A 969 -12.60 -15.58 37.78
N ASN A 970 -13.46 -16.07 38.68
CA ASN A 970 -13.16 -17.21 39.55
C ASN A 970 -13.18 -18.47 38.68
N SER A 971 -12.15 -18.67 37.86
CA SER A 971 -12.03 -19.88 37.06
C SER A 971 -10.70 -20.56 37.38
N PHE A 972 -10.82 -21.63 38.14
CA PHE A 972 -9.86 -22.72 38.33
C PHE A 972 -9.51 -23.46 37.02
N GLU A 973 -9.47 -22.77 35.87
CA GLU A 973 -9.06 -23.35 34.59
C GLU A 973 -7.55 -23.13 34.40
N VAL A 974 -6.78 -23.97 35.08
CA VAL A 974 -5.35 -24.16 34.80
C VAL A 974 -5.25 -24.91 33.47
N HIS A 975 -4.51 -24.36 32.50
CA HIS A 975 -4.33 -25.01 31.19
C HIS A 975 -3.45 -26.28 31.34
N PRO A 976 -3.66 -27.36 30.56
CA PRO A 976 -3.15 -28.70 30.87
C PRO A 976 -1.63 -28.89 31.02
N TRP A 977 -0.79 -27.95 30.59
CA TRP A 977 0.67 -28.06 30.76
C TRP A 977 1.13 -27.78 32.21
N ALA A 978 0.36 -27.00 32.98
CA ALA A 978 0.60 -26.81 34.41
C ALA A 978 0.18 -28.02 35.26
N LEU A 979 -0.51 -29.02 34.68
CA LEU A 979 -0.82 -30.31 35.32
C LEU A 979 0.37 -31.29 35.28
N GLY A 980 1.45 -30.97 34.57
CA GLY A 980 2.61 -31.85 34.42
C GLY A 980 3.53 -31.96 35.65
N LYS A 981 3.39 -31.07 36.66
CA LYS A 981 4.20 -31.14 37.89
C LYS A 981 3.39 -30.73 39.12
N ASN A 982 3.01 -31.74 39.91
CA ASN A 982 2.51 -31.68 41.29
C ASN A 982 1.19 -30.93 41.57
N GLU A 983 0.07 -31.64 41.43
CA GLU A 983 -1.25 -31.26 41.98
C GLU A 983 -1.22 -30.93 43.48
N ASN A 984 -0.30 -31.53 44.24
CA ASN A 984 -0.21 -31.37 45.69
C ASN A 984 0.41 -30.04 46.14
N LEU A 985 1.21 -29.35 45.30
CA LEU A 985 1.74 -28.03 45.66
C LEU A 985 0.64 -26.95 45.58
N MET A 986 -0.34 -27.12 44.70
CA MET A 986 -1.38 -26.11 44.40
C MET A 986 -2.49 -26.03 45.46
N LYS A 987 -2.80 -27.12 46.18
CA LYS A 987 -3.81 -27.07 47.26
C LYS A 987 -3.39 -26.24 48.47
N SER A 988 -2.09 -26.06 48.69
CA SER A 988 -1.55 -25.32 49.87
C SER A 988 -1.57 -23.79 49.73
N TYR A 989 -1.79 -23.23 48.54
CA TYR A 989 -1.71 -21.79 48.28
C TYR A 989 -3.07 -21.05 48.35
N PHE A 990 -4.18 -21.76 48.53
CA PHE A 990 -5.53 -21.20 48.38
C PHE A 990 -6.42 -21.46 49.61
N GLU A 991 -6.05 -20.87 50.75
CA GLU A 991 -6.98 -20.65 51.87
C GLU A 991 -6.93 -19.18 52.30
N SER A 992 -8.04 -18.46 52.07
CA SER A 992 -8.47 -17.17 52.64
C SER A 992 -8.92 -16.15 51.58
N PRO A 993 -10.23 -15.91 51.42
CA PRO A 993 -10.77 -14.84 50.60
C PRO A 993 -11.06 -13.61 51.48
N ASN A 994 -10.05 -12.81 51.82
CA ASN A 994 -10.28 -11.57 52.57
C ASN A 994 -9.42 -10.41 52.02
N SER A 995 -10.06 -9.50 51.26
CA SER A 995 -9.56 -8.24 50.64
C SER A 995 -8.84 -8.33 49.29
N LEU A 996 -9.63 -8.32 48.20
CA LEU A 996 -9.15 -8.24 46.81
C LEU A 996 -8.89 -6.76 46.41
N LYS A 997 -7.78 -6.45 45.73
CA LYS A 997 -7.53 -5.13 45.11
C LYS A 997 -7.76 -5.21 43.59
N SER A 998 -8.62 -4.34 43.04
CA SER A 998 -8.89 -4.22 41.59
C SER A 998 -7.74 -3.55 40.85
N ALA A 999 -7.68 -3.70 39.52
CA ALA A 999 -6.78 -2.89 38.71
C ALA A 999 -7.23 -1.42 38.70
N ARG A 1000 -6.30 -0.54 38.34
CA ARG A 1000 -6.52 0.88 38.12
C ARG A 1000 -6.51 1.16 36.62
N PHE A 1001 -7.59 1.79 36.15
CA PHE A 1001 -7.73 2.23 34.77
C PHE A 1001 -7.79 3.76 34.75
N GLN A 1002 -6.97 4.37 33.91
CA GLN A 1002 -6.91 5.83 33.74
C GLN A 1002 -6.80 6.17 32.25
N ASP A 1003 -7.68 7.03 31.73
CA ASP A 1003 -7.59 7.59 30.37
C ASP A 1003 -7.42 6.55 29.23
N ASN A 1004 -8.01 5.35 29.36
CA ASN A 1004 -7.99 4.33 28.29
C ASN A 1004 -9.18 4.51 27.34
N GLU A 1005 -8.95 4.32 26.04
CA GLU A 1005 -9.99 4.25 25.01
C GLU A 1005 -10.46 2.81 24.83
N GLU A 1006 -11.71 2.50 25.22
CA GLU A 1006 -12.31 1.17 25.01
C GLU A 1006 -13.50 1.25 24.04
N HIS A 1007 -13.37 0.58 22.88
CA HIS A 1007 -14.41 0.47 21.87
C HIS A 1007 -14.63 -1.02 21.49
N ASN A 1008 -14.99 -1.86 22.47
CA ASN A 1008 -15.27 -3.28 22.28
C ASN A 1008 -16.66 -3.63 22.81
N ASN A 1009 -17.13 -4.84 22.50
CA ASN A 1009 -18.41 -5.35 22.99
C ASN A 1009 -18.37 -5.50 24.52
N LYS A 1010 -19.25 -4.84 25.26
CA LYS A 1010 -19.33 -5.01 26.72
C LYS A 1010 -19.98 -6.34 27.10
N GLU A 1011 -19.74 -6.80 28.34
CA GLU A 1011 -20.49 -7.93 28.89
C GLU A 1011 -22.01 -7.64 28.80
N ASN A 1012 -22.75 -8.51 28.11
CA ASN A 1012 -24.20 -8.46 27.89
C ASN A 1012 -24.74 -7.52 26.80
N GLU A 1013 -23.91 -6.93 25.92
CA GLU A 1013 -24.40 -6.21 24.74
C GLU A 1013 -24.72 -7.16 23.56
N ASN A 1014 -25.89 -6.98 22.96
CA ASN A 1014 -26.36 -7.81 21.84
C ASN A 1014 -25.51 -7.60 20.58
N VAL A 1015 -24.89 -8.68 20.11
CA VAL A 1015 -24.06 -8.69 18.90
C VAL A 1015 -24.94 -8.57 17.66
N GLY A 1016 -24.96 -7.38 17.03
CA GLY A 1016 -25.42 -7.23 15.65
C GLY A 1016 -24.53 -8.04 14.69
N LYS A 1017 -25.15 -8.79 13.78
CA LYS A 1017 -24.56 -9.69 12.75
C LYS A 1017 -23.02 -9.68 12.62
N LEU A 1018 -22.36 -10.62 13.28
CA LEU A 1018 -20.97 -11.01 12.98
C LEU A 1018 -20.92 -11.79 11.66
N ASN A 1019 -20.33 -11.22 10.62
CA ASN A 1019 -19.98 -11.94 9.39
C ASN A 1019 -18.56 -12.53 9.54
N LEU A 1020 -18.44 -13.60 10.34
CA LEU A 1020 -17.19 -14.32 10.51
C LEU A 1020 -17.08 -15.43 9.47
N SER A 1021 -16.47 -15.14 8.33
CA SER A 1021 -15.92 -16.20 7.48
C SER A 1021 -14.59 -16.63 8.08
N VAL A 1022 -14.49 -17.89 8.51
CA VAL A 1022 -13.24 -18.51 8.97
C VAL A 1022 -12.77 -19.43 7.83
N PRO A 1023 -12.00 -18.92 6.85
CA PRO A 1023 -11.68 -19.68 5.65
C PRO A 1023 -10.66 -20.80 5.90
N TYR A 1024 -9.98 -20.79 7.05
CA TYR A 1024 -8.90 -21.73 7.37
C TYR A 1024 -9.28 -22.71 8.49
N CYS A 1025 -8.82 -23.95 8.36
CA CYS A 1025 -8.92 -24.96 9.41
C CYS A 1025 -8.15 -24.52 10.65
N SER A 1026 -8.78 -24.51 11.82
CA SER A 1026 -8.14 -24.08 13.06
C SER A 1026 -7.06 -25.02 13.59
N ASN A 1027 -6.97 -26.25 13.06
CA ASN A 1027 -5.90 -27.18 13.40
C ASN A 1027 -4.72 -27.08 12.42
N CYS A 1028 -4.96 -27.28 11.11
CA CYS A 1028 -3.88 -27.40 10.12
C CYS A 1028 -3.68 -26.14 9.27
N ARG A 1029 -4.44 -25.07 9.53
CA ARG A 1029 -4.40 -23.76 8.84
C ARG A 1029 -4.59 -23.80 7.32
N LEU A 1030 -4.90 -24.95 6.73
CA LEU A 1030 -5.29 -25.07 5.32
C LEU A 1030 -6.67 -24.48 5.09
N GLU A 1031 -6.84 -23.81 3.96
CA GLU A 1031 -8.14 -23.32 3.49
C GLU A 1031 -9.11 -24.49 3.35
N CYS A 1032 -10.26 -24.39 4.02
CA CYS A 1032 -11.19 -25.51 4.10
C CYS A 1032 -12.63 -25.03 4.00
N THR A 1033 -13.40 -25.68 3.14
CA THR A 1033 -14.83 -25.42 2.92
C THR A 1033 -15.72 -25.99 4.03
N SER A 1034 -15.17 -26.36 5.19
CA SER A 1034 -15.77 -27.38 6.05
C SER A 1034 -16.26 -26.89 7.41
N LYS A 1035 -17.21 -27.70 7.92
CA LYS A 1035 -18.14 -27.48 9.04
C LYS A 1035 -17.58 -26.60 10.16
N ILE A 1036 -17.92 -25.31 10.07
CA ILE A 1036 -17.82 -24.36 11.17
C ILE A 1036 -18.44 -25.01 12.41
N CYS A 1037 -17.78 -24.85 13.54
CA CYS A 1037 -18.33 -25.31 14.80
C CYS A 1037 -19.68 -24.61 15.05
N LYS A 1038 -20.77 -25.37 15.04
CA LYS A 1038 -22.16 -24.89 15.23
C LYS A 1038 -22.45 -24.26 16.60
N LYS A 1039 -21.43 -24.18 17.45
CA LYS A 1039 -21.52 -23.83 18.86
C LYS A 1039 -20.85 -22.48 19.14
N CYS A 1040 -19.73 -22.16 18.49
CA CYS A 1040 -19.07 -20.85 18.59
C CYS A 1040 -19.06 -20.03 17.29
N PHE A 1041 -19.32 -20.66 16.14
CA PHE A 1041 -19.30 -20.03 14.81
C PHE A 1041 -17.97 -19.38 14.36
N THR A 1042 -16.93 -19.44 15.18
CA THR A 1042 -15.64 -18.77 14.96
C THR A 1042 -14.48 -19.71 14.62
N THR A 1043 -14.75 -21.01 14.49
CA THR A 1043 -13.74 -22.06 14.30
C THR A 1043 -14.16 -23.03 13.20
N ALA A 1044 -13.32 -23.24 12.19
CA ALA A 1044 -13.58 -24.13 11.05
C ALA A 1044 -12.57 -25.30 11.03
N TYR A 1045 -12.94 -26.43 10.42
CA TYR A 1045 -12.08 -27.61 10.36
C TYR A 1045 -12.15 -28.32 9.02
N CYS A 1046 -11.01 -28.68 8.44
CA CYS A 1046 -10.96 -29.41 7.16
C CYS A 1046 -11.52 -30.84 7.22
N GLY A 1047 -11.67 -31.42 8.42
CA GLY A 1047 -12.19 -32.78 8.59
C GLY A 1047 -12.28 -33.23 10.05
N LYS A 1048 -12.87 -34.43 10.28
CA LYS A 1048 -13.08 -35.01 11.62
C LYS A 1048 -11.76 -35.23 12.38
N LYS A 1049 -10.66 -35.53 11.69
CA LYS A 1049 -9.32 -35.74 12.28
C LYS A 1049 -8.77 -34.43 12.86
N CYS A 1050 -8.70 -33.36 12.05
CA CYS A 1050 -8.31 -32.02 12.51
C CYS A 1050 -9.21 -31.49 13.63
N LYS A 1051 -10.53 -31.74 13.53
CA LYS A 1051 -11.47 -31.40 14.60
C LYS A 1051 -11.21 -32.15 15.90
N ARG A 1052 -10.85 -33.44 15.83
CA ARG A 1052 -10.50 -34.26 17.02
C ARG A 1052 -9.18 -33.77 17.64
N ASN A 1053 -8.17 -33.48 16.82
CA ASN A 1053 -6.86 -33.03 17.28
C ASN A 1053 -6.91 -31.64 17.94
N HIS A 1054 -7.70 -30.72 17.39
CA HIS A 1054 -7.89 -29.38 17.97
C HIS A 1054 -9.04 -29.32 18.99
N ARG A 1055 -9.72 -30.45 19.29
CA ARG A 1055 -10.95 -30.46 20.07
C ARG A 1055 -10.77 -29.86 21.46
N SER A 1056 -9.66 -30.19 22.12
CA SER A 1056 -9.33 -29.68 23.46
C SER A 1056 -9.18 -28.15 23.48
N LYS A 1057 -8.36 -27.59 22.57
CA LYS A 1057 -8.16 -26.13 22.44
C LYS A 1057 -9.46 -25.40 22.07
N HIS A 1058 -10.18 -25.94 21.10
CA HIS A 1058 -11.42 -25.36 20.66
C HIS A 1058 -12.57 -25.50 21.65
N ASP A 1059 -12.67 -26.57 22.43
CA ASP A 1059 -13.73 -26.69 23.42
C ASP A 1059 -13.61 -25.58 24.49
N THR A 1060 -12.39 -25.13 24.83
CA THR A 1060 -12.13 -23.95 25.66
C THR A 1060 -12.59 -22.66 24.98
N ILE A 1061 -12.12 -22.36 23.75
CA ILE A 1061 -12.54 -21.19 22.96
C ILE A 1061 -14.07 -21.16 22.79
N CYS A 1062 -14.65 -22.31 22.52
CA CYS A 1062 -16.06 -22.52 22.23
C CYS A 1062 -16.94 -22.48 23.48
N LYS A 1063 -16.37 -22.70 24.66
CA LYS A 1063 -17.00 -22.52 25.96
C LYS A 1063 -16.98 -21.04 26.35
N VAL A 1064 -15.84 -20.37 26.24
CA VAL A 1064 -15.68 -18.92 26.50
C VAL A 1064 -16.63 -18.10 25.62
N LEU A 1065 -16.69 -18.40 24.31
CA LEU A 1065 -17.61 -17.72 23.39
C LEU A 1065 -19.09 -18.06 23.64
N ARG A 1066 -19.39 -19.19 24.29
CA ARG A 1066 -20.76 -19.58 24.66
C ARG A 1066 -21.22 -19.07 26.00
N GLU A 1067 -20.31 -18.80 26.92
CA GLU A 1067 -20.68 -18.37 28.28
C GLU A 1067 -21.18 -16.94 28.35
N LYS A 1068 -20.97 -16.08 27.34
CA LYS A 1068 -21.54 -14.70 27.34
C LYS A 1068 -22.00 -14.06 26.03
N SER A 1069 -21.98 -14.67 24.84
CA SER A 1069 -22.57 -14.06 23.62
C SER A 1069 -22.72 -15.03 22.44
N SER A 1070 -23.66 -15.97 22.50
CA SER A 1070 -24.08 -16.68 21.28
C SER A 1070 -25.55 -17.07 21.33
N TYR A 1071 -26.36 -16.48 20.45
CA TYR A 1071 -27.72 -16.94 20.15
C TYR A 1071 -27.72 -17.76 18.85
N LEU A 1072 -28.42 -18.89 18.85
CA LEU A 1072 -28.76 -19.62 17.64
C LEU A 1072 -29.94 -18.88 16.96
N ILE A 1073 -29.72 -18.30 15.79
CA ILE A 1073 -30.84 -17.86 14.95
C ILE A 1073 -31.43 -19.10 14.29
N THR A 1074 -32.47 -19.67 14.89
CA THR A 1074 -33.39 -20.53 14.15
C THR A 1074 -34.09 -19.67 13.11
N SER A 1075 -33.97 -20.06 11.83
CA SER A 1075 -34.82 -19.56 10.74
C SER A 1075 -36.26 -19.42 11.25
N MET A 1076 -36.84 -18.23 11.10
CA MET A 1076 -38.28 -18.09 11.30
C MET A 1076 -39.00 -19.16 10.49
N LYS A 1077 -39.93 -19.87 11.14
CA LYS A 1077 -40.87 -20.78 10.49
C LYS A 1077 -41.57 -20.03 9.35
N ARG A 1078 -41.70 -20.69 8.19
CA ARG A 1078 -42.73 -20.35 7.21
C ARG A 1078 -44.07 -20.32 7.94
N VAL A 1079 -44.77 -19.20 7.84
CA VAL A 1079 -46.22 -19.21 8.02
C VAL A 1079 -46.77 -19.79 6.72
N GLU A 1080 -47.20 -21.04 6.78
CA GLU A 1080 -48.11 -21.62 5.79
C GLU A 1080 -49.47 -20.93 5.96
N TYR A 1081 -50.00 -20.37 4.87
CA TYR A 1081 -51.44 -20.27 4.73
C TYR A 1081 -51.88 -21.56 4.05
N ASP A 1082 -52.50 -22.44 4.84
CA ASP A 1082 -53.39 -23.47 4.34
C ASP A 1082 -54.79 -22.85 4.28
N ILE A 1083 -55.29 -22.71 3.05
CA ILE A 1083 -56.69 -22.52 2.73
C ILE A 1083 -57.23 -23.93 2.56
N THR A 1084 -58.14 -24.35 3.44
CA THR A 1084 -58.96 -25.54 3.19
C THR A 1084 -59.84 -25.28 1.97
N GLN A 1085 -59.62 -26.01 0.88
CA GLN A 1085 -60.66 -26.81 0.21
C GLN A 1085 -60.10 -27.55 -1.01
N GLU A 1086 -60.37 -28.85 -1.03
CA GLU A 1086 -60.22 -29.75 -2.18
C GLU A 1086 -61.00 -29.23 -3.39
N VAL A 1087 -60.37 -29.19 -4.56
CA VAL A 1087 -61.01 -29.57 -5.84
C VAL A 1087 -59.93 -30.16 -6.75
N GLU A 1088 -60.17 -31.37 -7.23
CA GLU A 1088 -59.39 -32.07 -8.26
C GLU A 1088 -59.38 -31.33 -9.61
N GLY A 1089 -58.34 -31.56 -10.41
CA GLY A 1089 -58.52 -31.60 -11.88
C GLY A 1089 -57.63 -30.67 -12.70
N SER A 1090 -56.50 -31.25 -13.12
CA SER A 1090 -56.00 -31.26 -14.50
C SER A 1090 -55.60 -29.98 -15.27
N LYS A 1091 -54.38 -30.09 -15.81
CA LYS A 1091 -53.91 -29.76 -17.17
C LYS A 1091 -53.42 -28.35 -17.50
N GLU A 1092 -52.26 -28.40 -18.17
CA GLU A 1092 -51.49 -27.36 -18.84
C GLU A 1092 -52.32 -26.57 -19.87
N ILE A 1093 -51.88 -25.33 -20.16
CA ILE A 1093 -51.52 -24.81 -21.49
C ILE A 1093 -51.05 -23.35 -21.31
N GLY A 1094 -50.02 -22.97 -22.09
CA GLY A 1094 -49.46 -21.62 -22.16
C GLY A 1094 -50.32 -20.62 -22.96
N PRO A 1095 -49.71 -19.84 -23.86
CA PRO A 1095 -49.22 -18.49 -23.59
C PRO A 1095 -50.05 -17.44 -24.31
N ASN A 1096 -50.27 -16.26 -23.70
CA ASN A 1096 -50.24 -14.95 -24.37
C ASN A 1096 -50.56 -13.79 -23.41
N ASP A 1097 -49.85 -12.70 -23.68
CA ASP A 1097 -50.24 -11.30 -23.51
C ASP A 1097 -50.46 -10.69 -22.12
N SER A 1098 -49.44 -9.89 -21.78
CA SER A 1098 -49.57 -8.45 -21.51
C SER A 1098 -50.11 -7.99 -20.15
N VAL A 1099 -49.15 -7.52 -19.34
CA VAL A 1099 -49.13 -6.28 -18.56
C VAL A 1099 -50.45 -5.81 -17.93
N ARG A 1100 -50.56 -6.00 -16.60
CA ARG A 1100 -51.02 -4.94 -15.68
C ARG A 1100 -50.13 -4.88 -14.43
N ARG A 1101 -49.68 -3.65 -14.13
CA ARG A 1101 -48.78 -3.26 -13.02
C ARG A 1101 -49.31 -3.70 -11.64
N PRO A 1102 -48.46 -4.18 -10.73
CA PRO A 1102 -48.74 -4.15 -9.29
C PRO A 1102 -47.95 -3.05 -8.56
N ARG A 1103 -48.56 -2.64 -7.46
CA ARG A 1103 -48.29 -1.45 -6.67
C ARG A 1103 -47.00 -1.52 -5.84
N LYS A 1104 -46.53 -0.32 -5.51
CA LYS A 1104 -45.40 0.05 -4.64
C LYS A 1104 -45.11 -0.94 -3.50
N GLY A 1105 -43.81 -1.25 -3.37
CA GLY A 1105 -43.17 -1.52 -2.08
C GLY A 1105 -42.68 -2.95 -1.87
N ARG A 1106 -41.34 -3.10 -1.88
CA ARG A 1106 -40.48 -4.23 -1.44
C ARG A 1106 -40.15 -5.29 -2.49
N ARG A 1107 -38.86 -5.35 -2.90
CA ARG A 1107 -38.20 -6.47 -3.58
C ARG A 1107 -37.26 -7.20 -2.60
N PHE A 1108 -37.20 -8.52 -2.75
CA PHE A 1108 -36.12 -9.40 -2.28
C PHE A 1108 -35.32 -9.86 -3.51
N ASP A 1109 -34.00 -10.01 -3.39
CA ASP A 1109 -33.15 -10.67 -4.39
C ASP A 1109 -32.42 -11.88 -3.77
N VAL A 1110 -32.46 -12.98 -4.53
CA VAL A 1110 -31.82 -14.28 -4.27
C VAL A 1110 -30.43 -14.28 -4.92
N LYS A 1111 -29.41 -14.82 -4.23
CA LYS A 1111 -28.10 -15.15 -4.81
C LYS A 1111 -27.88 -16.66 -4.77
N VAL A 1112 -27.57 -17.24 -5.94
CA VAL A 1112 -27.10 -18.62 -6.13
C VAL A 1112 -25.57 -18.60 -6.22
N HIS A 1113 -24.91 -19.60 -5.63
CA HIS A 1113 -23.46 -19.80 -5.64
C HIS A 1113 -23.14 -21.17 -6.23
N THR A 1114 -22.12 -21.25 -7.10
CA THR A 1114 -21.50 -22.51 -7.53
C THR A 1114 -20.04 -22.55 -7.08
N SER A 1115 -19.59 -23.74 -6.66
CA SER A 1115 -18.35 -24.02 -5.94
C SER A 1115 -17.58 -25.17 -6.59
N SER A 1116 -16.27 -25.05 -6.86
CA SER A 1116 -15.26 -26.14 -6.91
C SER A 1116 -13.87 -25.58 -7.32
N ILE A 1117 -12.76 -25.74 -6.56
CA ILE A 1117 -11.81 -26.90 -6.41
C ILE A 1117 -10.76 -26.94 -7.57
N ASN A 1118 -9.43 -27.13 -7.44
CA ASN A 1118 -8.52 -27.54 -6.35
C ASN A 1118 -7.04 -27.20 -6.64
N ARG A 1119 -6.22 -27.38 -5.59
CA ARG A 1119 -4.75 -27.44 -5.52
C ARG A 1119 -4.14 -28.65 -6.26
N GLY A 1120 -2.85 -28.55 -6.62
CA GLY A 1120 -1.97 -29.68 -6.90
C GLY A 1120 -0.79 -29.75 -5.92
N ARG A 1121 -0.53 -30.93 -5.36
CA ARG A 1121 0.73 -31.39 -4.76
C ARG A 1121 0.93 -32.84 -5.21
N ILE A 1122 2.14 -33.18 -5.65
CA ILE A 1122 2.57 -34.49 -6.15
C ILE A 1122 2.86 -35.44 -4.98
N ILE A 1123 2.38 -36.69 -5.03
CA ILE A 1123 3.08 -37.91 -4.57
C ILE A 1123 2.69 -39.09 -5.49
N GLN A 1124 3.70 -39.82 -5.96
CA GLN A 1124 3.61 -41.06 -6.75
C GLN A 1124 3.04 -42.26 -5.97
N SER A 1125 2.21 -43.09 -6.61
CA SER A 1125 2.38 -44.56 -6.61
C SER A 1125 1.43 -45.28 -7.59
N ARG A 1126 2.05 -45.99 -8.54
CA ARG A 1126 1.67 -47.22 -9.29
C ARG A 1126 0.18 -47.66 -9.43
N ALA A 1127 -0.15 -47.90 -10.70
CA ALA A 1127 -0.69 -49.15 -11.28
C ALA A 1127 -2.19 -49.24 -11.70
N VAL A 1128 -2.35 -49.43 -13.03
CA VAL A 1128 -3.26 -50.36 -13.73
C VAL A 1128 -4.65 -49.82 -14.17
N ARG A 1129 -4.82 -49.73 -15.51
CA ARG A 1129 -6.06 -49.67 -16.33
C ARG A 1129 -6.98 -50.90 -16.04
N PRO A 1130 -8.26 -51.03 -16.50
CA PRO A 1130 -8.92 -50.33 -17.63
C PRO A 1130 -10.45 -50.05 -17.51
N GLN A 1131 -10.96 -49.43 -18.59
CA GLN A 1131 -12.21 -49.72 -19.32
C GLN A 1131 -13.56 -49.06 -18.96
N SER A 1132 -14.17 -48.51 -20.03
CA SER A 1132 -15.61 -48.40 -20.37
C SER A 1132 -16.51 -47.57 -19.42
N SER A 1133 -17.49 -46.78 -19.86
CA SER A 1133 -18.12 -46.53 -21.16
C SER A 1133 -19.17 -45.42 -20.97
N THR A 1134 -19.45 -44.71 -22.06
CA THR A 1134 -20.78 -44.19 -22.46
C THR A 1134 -21.51 -43.13 -21.62
N SER A 1135 -21.67 -41.97 -22.27
CA SER A 1135 -22.94 -41.38 -22.79
C SER A 1135 -23.64 -40.23 -22.05
N ARG A 1136 -23.80 -39.14 -22.83
CA ARG A 1136 -24.95 -38.22 -23.02
C ARG A 1136 -25.26 -37.19 -21.92
N GLU A 1137 -25.09 -35.89 -22.26
CA GLU A 1137 -26.14 -34.91 -22.64
C GLU A 1137 -27.11 -34.65 -21.46
N ILE A 1138 -27.19 -33.45 -20.87
CA ILE A 1138 -27.71 -32.17 -21.40
C ILE A 1138 -27.01 -30.99 -20.71
#